data_AF-A0A0V0WDY9-F1
#
_entry.id   AF-A0A0V0WDY9-F1
#
_cell.length_a   1.000
_cell.length_b   1.000
_cell.length_c   1.000
_cell.angle_alpha   90.00
_cell.angle_beta   90.00
_cell.angle_gamma   90.00
#
_symmetry.space_group_name_H-M   'P 1'
#
loop_
_entity.id
_entity.type
_entity.pdbx_description
1 polymer ?
#
loop_
_entity_poly.entity_id
_entity_poly.type
_entity_poly.pdbx_seq_one_letter_code
_entity_poly.pdbx_strand_id
1 'polypeptide(L)'
;MKHFWHCLRVFLKYHSSQSSTDVVEAVQCAIRRGAIKTSFPDSLLNNLESIRGVHPCIYAGFDPSSDSLHIGNLLIVCTLLRFHLHGFKIIFLVGSATSRLGDPSGRSVERDRLSLDEIQSNSQCIQFTLKSILRNFEKIKISLNSTNVLSTPAVLDNTDWYHQMNVLDFFDAVGRAFRLRHMMDKQCISERIHREGMSYAEFSYQTLQAYDWLHLYEKFGCLLQIGGADQTGNIHSGHDLIRFFHNQSAYGLLVPLMLSSTGEKIGKSVGSSLWLSSSRTSSFVFYQYFLKLTDKEANSMMKLFSFCSEADLERILDDHCQQPGKRIAQRFLADQLTLLVHSESGLALAKRITEILFDHRLHGIGDLDENDLNILCREVPGVQLSRQALPISAISLALKAGCFDDVNTAERTINQGGFHVNNFKITNPTIVSMNRWHCVRKLLERSGPFAHPEFVPSVENIDLIGTCRVLVIGAGGLGCELLKDLVMPFLDFETFMQKDIGKSKAIVAAEAIERRLPFCSVTPYVHFCRIEEKPLSFYESFAVIVAGLDSISARRWINRTLVRLLRYDDKGELDMASVIPLVDGGTEGFKGSVRVILPGLSPCVECLLELYPPPVQYQLCTIANTPRSPEHCIEYVKRIAWSEKHPFGDMEIDGDNEAHIQWIYNEAVKRAGAFGIHGVTIRLTKGVIKNIIPAVSSTNAVIAGRSLIFIVSAMPLENYMNFQDGEGIYMGAVLLERDENCELCSRKPITLTFNENDTLENVCNVLKTDSRFEFTSPSITYMHGTCRALYVPSLPGFENLSRENLTKTLKELGLMNGEEIYVSDPSMKSTLTFRLSILTAAQIES
;
A
#
# COMPACT_ATOMS: atom_id res chain seq x y z
N MET A 1 38.90 50.01 -29.82
CA MET A 1 38.68 49.80 -31.28
C MET A 1 38.93 48.36 -31.75
N LYS A 2 40.06 47.69 -31.44
CA LYS A 2 40.29 46.27 -31.84
C LYS A 2 39.23 45.29 -31.30
N HIS A 3 38.72 45.52 -30.09
CA HIS A 3 37.65 44.72 -29.50
C HIS A 3 36.29 44.96 -30.17
N PHE A 4 35.99 46.20 -30.58
CA PHE A 4 34.77 46.52 -31.33
C PHE A 4 34.77 45.87 -32.73
N TRP A 5 35.91 45.91 -33.44
CA TRP A 5 36.04 45.22 -34.73
C TRP A 5 36.11 43.69 -34.62
N HIS A 6 36.61 43.15 -33.50
CA HIS A 6 36.55 41.71 -33.22
C HIS A 6 35.11 41.28 -32.91
N CYS A 7 34.38 42.01 -32.06
CA CYS A 7 32.97 41.76 -31.80
C CYS A 7 32.10 41.99 -33.04
N LEU A 8 32.37 42.99 -33.88
CA LEU A 8 31.66 43.20 -35.14
C LEU A 8 32.00 42.13 -36.19
N ARG A 9 33.26 41.64 -36.24
CA ARG A 9 33.63 40.49 -37.09
C ARG A 9 33.05 39.18 -36.58
N VAL A 10 32.93 38.99 -35.26
CA VAL A 10 32.25 37.82 -34.67
C VAL A 10 30.75 37.93 -34.91
N PHE A 11 30.14 39.11 -34.76
CA PHE A 11 28.73 39.38 -35.02
C PHE A 11 28.37 39.23 -36.51
N LEU A 12 29.23 39.72 -37.41
CA LEU A 12 29.11 39.55 -38.86
C LEU A 12 29.46 38.12 -39.29
N LYS A 13 30.40 37.41 -38.64
CA LYS A 13 30.62 35.96 -38.88
C LYS A 13 29.43 35.13 -38.44
N TYR A 14 28.83 35.46 -37.30
CA TYR A 14 27.63 34.80 -36.76
C TYR A 14 26.39 35.04 -37.64
N HIS A 15 26.28 36.21 -38.27
CA HIS A 15 25.20 36.52 -39.21
C HIS A 15 25.52 36.11 -40.66
N SER A 16 26.77 35.81 -41.00
CA SER A 16 27.16 35.27 -42.32
C SER A 16 27.16 33.74 -42.39
N SER A 17 26.82 33.05 -41.31
CA SER A 17 26.72 31.58 -41.24
C SER A 17 25.31 31.09 -40.91
N GLN A 18 24.27 31.77 -41.41
CA GLN A 18 23.01 31.07 -41.64
C GLN A 18 23.24 30.16 -42.85
N SER A 19 23.38 28.85 -42.62
CA SER A 19 23.18 27.88 -43.70
C SER A 19 21.82 28.18 -44.32
N SER A 20 21.79 28.60 -45.59
CA SER A 20 20.55 28.75 -46.32
C SER A 20 19.78 27.43 -46.21
N THR A 21 18.58 27.46 -45.64
CA THR A 21 17.71 26.28 -45.56
C THR A 21 17.55 25.69 -46.97
N ASP A 22 18.08 24.47 -47.18
CA ASP A 22 17.94 23.80 -48.47
C ASP A 22 16.55 23.15 -48.55
N VAL A 23 15.64 23.87 -49.21
CA VAL A 23 14.25 23.45 -49.40
C VAL A 23 14.17 22.15 -50.19
N VAL A 24 15.06 21.98 -51.18
CA VAL A 24 15.07 20.79 -52.04
C VAL A 24 15.47 19.57 -51.23
N GLU A 25 16.56 19.66 -50.45
CA GLU A 25 17.03 18.54 -49.63
C GLU A 25 16.00 18.15 -48.56
N ALA A 26 15.31 19.12 -47.94
CA ALA A 26 14.26 18.82 -46.96
C ALA A 26 13.10 18.02 -47.58
N VAL A 27 12.66 18.38 -48.79
CA VAL A 27 11.62 17.65 -49.52
C VAL A 27 12.13 16.28 -49.99
N GLN A 28 13.37 16.19 -50.47
CA GLN A 28 13.99 14.91 -50.85
C GLN A 28 14.09 13.94 -49.67
N CYS A 29 14.50 14.43 -48.49
CA CYS A 29 14.52 13.65 -47.25
C CYS A 29 13.12 13.10 -46.92
N ALA A 30 12.08 13.93 -47.05
CA ALA A 30 10.70 13.50 -46.81
C ALA A 30 10.22 12.45 -47.84
N ILE A 31 10.65 12.55 -49.10
CA ILE A 31 10.39 11.56 -50.16
C ILE A 31 11.11 10.23 -49.88
N ARG A 32 12.42 10.26 -49.54
CA ARG A 32 13.22 9.05 -49.23
C ARG A 32 12.61 8.26 -48.06
N ARG A 33 12.01 8.96 -47.10
CA ARG A 33 11.27 8.36 -45.98
C ARG A 33 9.86 7.88 -46.33
N GLY A 34 9.36 8.19 -47.51
CA GLY A 34 7.99 7.90 -47.93
C GLY A 34 6.93 8.74 -47.21
N ALA A 35 7.33 9.81 -46.52
CA ALA A 35 6.42 10.73 -45.84
C ALA A 35 5.65 11.60 -46.85
N ILE A 36 6.24 11.89 -48.00
CA ILE A 36 5.57 12.51 -49.16
C ILE A 36 5.46 11.47 -50.28
N LYS A 37 4.24 11.19 -50.71
CA LYS A 37 3.95 10.19 -51.76
C LYS A 37 3.58 10.82 -53.09
N THR A 38 2.82 11.91 -53.05
CA THR A 38 2.38 12.69 -54.21
C THR A 38 2.54 14.17 -53.95
N SER A 39 2.41 14.99 -54.98
CA SER A 39 2.53 16.44 -54.89
C SER A 39 1.49 17.13 -55.74
N PHE A 40 1.27 18.41 -55.47
CA PHE A 40 0.62 19.32 -56.39
C PHE A 40 1.55 20.51 -56.68
N PRO A 41 1.83 20.84 -57.96
CA PRO A 41 1.47 20.09 -59.16
C PRO A 41 2.10 18.69 -59.18
N ASP A 42 1.54 17.75 -59.96
CA ASP A 42 2.03 16.37 -60.04
C ASP A 42 3.48 16.29 -60.56
N SER A 43 3.92 17.29 -61.33
CA SER A 43 5.28 17.39 -61.86
C SER A 43 6.34 17.79 -60.83
N LEU A 44 5.94 18.27 -59.64
CA LEU A 44 6.88 18.80 -58.64
C LEU A 44 7.90 17.75 -58.17
N LEU A 45 7.47 16.52 -57.87
CA LEU A 45 8.39 15.46 -57.42
C LEU A 45 9.43 15.09 -58.49
N ASN A 46 9.15 15.33 -59.76
CA ASN A 46 10.07 15.10 -60.88
C ASN A 46 11.00 16.31 -61.14
N ASN A 47 10.68 17.48 -60.60
CA ASN A 47 11.45 18.72 -60.79
C ASN A 47 11.48 19.57 -59.52
N LEU A 48 12.18 19.08 -58.50
CA LEU A 48 12.33 19.78 -57.21
C LEU A 48 13.15 21.07 -57.32
N GLU A 49 13.88 21.31 -58.42
CA GLU A 49 14.59 22.57 -58.62
C GLU A 49 13.66 23.79 -58.66
N SER A 50 12.39 23.57 -59.04
CA SER A 50 11.36 24.62 -59.05
C SER A 50 11.07 25.24 -57.68
N ILE A 51 11.44 24.57 -56.57
CA ILE A 51 11.22 25.06 -55.21
C ILE A 51 12.49 25.57 -54.51
N ARG A 52 13.66 25.56 -55.16
CA ARG A 52 14.94 25.96 -54.53
C ARG A 52 14.95 27.40 -54.00
N GLY A 53 14.19 28.30 -54.60
CA GLY A 53 14.06 29.71 -54.19
C GLY A 53 12.82 30.03 -53.35
N VAL A 54 12.01 29.02 -53.00
CA VAL A 54 10.78 29.23 -52.22
C VAL A 54 11.14 29.54 -50.77
N HIS A 55 10.47 30.53 -50.16
CA HIS A 55 10.65 30.84 -48.75
C HIS A 55 10.35 29.59 -47.89
N PRO A 56 11.23 29.18 -46.95
CA PRO A 56 11.10 27.93 -46.20
C PRO A 56 10.01 28.04 -45.12
N CYS A 57 8.77 28.15 -45.54
CA CYS A 57 7.59 28.21 -44.69
C CYS A 57 6.52 27.26 -45.23
N ILE A 58 6.00 26.43 -44.33
CA ILE A 58 5.09 25.32 -44.66
C ILE A 58 3.97 25.24 -43.62
N TYR A 59 2.75 24.95 -44.07
CA TYR A 59 1.61 24.83 -43.16
C TYR A 59 0.81 23.54 -43.37
N ALA A 60 0.08 23.14 -42.35
CA ALA A 60 -0.99 22.15 -42.47
C ALA A 60 -2.24 22.59 -41.71
N GLY A 61 -3.40 22.27 -42.27
CA GLY A 61 -4.71 22.54 -41.68
C GLY A 61 -5.21 21.37 -40.83
N PHE A 62 -5.85 21.67 -39.70
CA PHE A 62 -6.46 20.71 -38.79
C PHE A 62 -7.91 21.12 -38.51
N ASP A 63 -8.85 20.24 -38.90
CA ASP A 63 -10.29 20.45 -38.69
C ASP A 63 -10.69 20.07 -37.24
N PRO A 64 -11.22 21.01 -36.40
CA PRO A 64 -11.63 20.78 -35.01
C PRO A 64 -12.94 20.02 -34.88
N SER A 65 -12.88 18.82 -35.41
CA SER A 65 -14.01 18.00 -35.77
C SER A 65 -14.35 16.96 -34.69
N SER A 66 -13.39 16.76 -33.79
CA SER A 66 -13.48 16.10 -32.49
C SER A 66 -12.62 16.91 -31.52
N ASP A 67 -12.83 16.69 -30.24
CA ASP A 67 -12.00 17.14 -29.11
C ASP A 67 -10.52 16.70 -29.17
N SER A 68 -10.13 15.82 -30.10
CA SER A 68 -8.76 15.32 -30.21
C SER A 68 -8.36 14.99 -31.65
N LEU A 69 -7.06 15.11 -31.92
CA LEU A 69 -6.43 14.58 -33.13
C LEU A 69 -6.21 13.06 -32.99
N HIS A 70 -6.04 12.36 -34.10
CA HIS A 70 -5.71 10.93 -34.14
C HIS A 70 -4.38 10.67 -34.85
N ILE A 71 -3.93 9.42 -34.88
CA ILE A 71 -2.65 9.00 -35.50
C ILE A 71 -2.46 9.44 -36.97
N GLY A 72 -3.55 9.58 -37.74
CA GLY A 72 -3.49 10.12 -39.10
C GLY A 72 -3.00 11.57 -39.14
N ASN A 73 -3.48 12.41 -38.21
CA ASN A 73 -3.01 13.77 -38.05
C ASN A 73 -1.59 13.81 -37.48
N LEU A 74 -1.21 12.82 -36.66
CA LEU A 74 0.14 12.72 -36.13
C LEU A 74 1.20 12.57 -37.24
N LEU A 75 0.88 11.90 -38.36
CA LEU A 75 1.80 11.80 -39.49
C LEU A 75 2.11 13.18 -40.10
N ILE A 76 1.07 14.00 -40.28
CA ILE A 76 1.20 15.38 -40.77
C ILE A 76 2.03 16.21 -39.78
N VAL A 77 1.73 16.10 -38.48
CA VAL A 77 2.48 16.79 -37.42
C VAL A 77 3.94 16.38 -37.42
N CYS A 78 4.25 15.08 -37.48
CA CYS A 78 5.64 14.59 -37.53
C CYS A 78 6.35 15.07 -38.79
N THR A 79 5.67 15.11 -39.94
CA THR A 79 6.24 15.61 -41.18
C THR A 79 6.57 17.11 -41.08
N LEU A 80 5.67 17.93 -40.51
CA LEU A 80 5.97 19.33 -40.23
C LEU A 80 7.18 19.46 -39.29
N LEU A 81 7.22 18.72 -38.19
CA LEU A 81 8.35 18.75 -37.25
C LEU A 81 9.67 18.33 -37.91
N ARG A 82 9.66 17.44 -38.92
CA ARG A 82 10.86 17.15 -39.73
C ARG A 82 11.29 18.36 -40.56
N PHE A 83 10.37 18.99 -41.28
CA PHE A 83 10.68 20.24 -42.02
C PHE A 83 11.22 21.30 -41.07
N HIS A 84 10.71 21.34 -39.84
CA HIS A 84 11.22 22.22 -38.81
C HIS A 84 12.68 21.93 -38.46
N LEU A 85 13.10 20.67 -38.31
CA LEU A 85 14.52 20.30 -38.11
C LEU A 85 15.41 20.73 -39.29
N HIS A 86 14.85 20.78 -40.50
CA HIS A 86 15.51 21.31 -41.69
C HIS A 86 15.51 22.85 -41.78
N GLY A 87 15.00 23.57 -40.77
CA GLY A 87 15.05 25.03 -40.71
C GLY A 87 13.80 25.74 -41.24
N PHE A 88 12.71 25.02 -41.52
CA PHE A 88 11.47 25.64 -41.98
C PHE A 88 10.71 26.30 -40.83
N LYS A 89 10.00 27.37 -41.17
CA LYS A 89 8.91 27.90 -40.36
C LYS A 89 7.65 27.08 -40.58
N ILE A 90 7.22 26.38 -39.53
CA ILE A 90 6.03 25.54 -39.59
C ILE A 90 4.82 26.25 -39.00
N ILE A 91 3.66 26.07 -39.63
CA ILE A 91 2.39 26.65 -39.20
C ILE A 91 1.35 25.52 -39.06
N PHE A 92 0.81 25.37 -37.86
CA PHE A 92 -0.37 24.55 -37.60
C PHE A 92 -1.60 25.46 -37.63
N LEU A 93 -2.45 25.30 -38.64
CA LEU A 93 -3.67 26.07 -38.77
C LEU A 93 -4.86 25.27 -38.28
N VAL A 94 -5.52 25.73 -37.23
CA VAL A 94 -6.78 25.17 -36.75
C VAL A 94 -7.94 25.83 -37.49
N GLY A 95 -8.77 25.03 -38.15
CA GLY A 95 -9.84 25.49 -39.03
C GLY A 95 -11.18 25.70 -38.34
N SER A 96 -11.27 26.48 -37.26
CA SER A 96 -12.51 26.61 -36.47
C SER A 96 -13.64 27.36 -37.18
N ALA A 97 -13.32 28.26 -38.11
CA ALA A 97 -14.32 28.93 -38.95
C ALA A 97 -14.84 28.00 -40.05
N THR A 98 -13.92 27.25 -40.68
CA THR A 98 -14.22 26.36 -41.81
C THR A 98 -14.90 25.06 -41.40
N SER A 99 -14.64 24.59 -40.18
CA SER A 99 -15.30 23.40 -39.60
C SER A 99 -16.82 23.55 -39.47
N ARG A 100 -17.31 24.79 -39.39
CA ARG A 100 -18.76 25.11 -39.36
C ARG A 100 -19.50 24.65 -40.62
N LEU A 101 -18.80 24.56 -41.75
CA LEU A 101 -19.39 24.15 -43.03
C LEU A 101 -19.20 22.66 -43.32
N GLY A 102 -18.11 22.07 -42.82
CA GLY A 102 -17.75 20.66 -43.04
C GLY A 102 -16.97 20.43 -44.33
N ASP A 103 -15.87 19.69 -44.24
CA ASP A 103 -15.04 19.29 -45.39
C ASP A 103 -15.64 18.08 -46.13
N PRO A 104 -15.96 18.18 -47.43
CA PRO A 104 -16.48 17.06 -48.23
C PRO A 104 -15.42 15.99 -48.55
N SER A 105 -14.13 16.26 -48.33
CA SER A 105 -13.02 15.43 -48.80
C SER A 105 -12.98 14.03 -48.19
N GLY A 106 -13.12 13.01 -49.04
CA GLY A 106 -12.95 11.61 -48.66
C GLY A 106 -14.07 11.06 -47.75
N ARG A 107 -15.27 11.62 -47.80
CA ARG A 107 -16.48 11.14 -47.10
C ARG A 107 -17.64 10.90 -48.08
N SER A 108 -18.51 9.95 -47.72
CA SER A 108 -19.66 9.58 -48.55
C SER A 108 -20.97 10.25 -48.14
N VAL A 109 -21.07 10.84 -46.94
CA VAL A 109 -22.28 11.46 -46.35
C VAL A 109 -21.91 12.83 -45.75
N GLU A 110 -22.87 13.76 -45.71
CA GLU A 110 -22.72 15.08 -45.09
C GLU A 110 -22.50 14.90 -43.59
N ARG A 111 -21.72 15.79 -43.00
CA ARG A 111 -21.39 15.72 -41.57
C ARG A 111 -22.52 16.30 -40.73
N ASP A 112 -22.82 15.65 -39.61
CA ASP A 112 -23.65 16.26 -38.57
C ASP A 112 -23.05 17.59 -38.11
N ARG A 113 -23.91 18.63 -38.03
CA ARG A 113 -23.49 19.96 -37.63
C ARG A 113 -23.12 19.99 -36.16
N LEU A 114 -21.88 20.34 -35.87
CA LEU A 114 -21.43 20.65 -34.51
C LEU A 114 -21.93 22.03 -34.09
N SER A 115 -22.27 22.19 -32.81
CA SER A 115 -22.58 23.49 -32.23
C SER A 115 -21.32 24.39 -32.20
N LEU A 116 -21.52 25.70 -32.13
CA LEU A 116 -20.41 26.65 -32.04
C LEU A 116 -19.57 26.42 -30.78
N ASP A 117 -20.22 26.09 -29.66
CA ASP A 117 -19.55 25.80 -28.39
C ASP A 117 -18.69 24.53 -28.48
N GLU A 118 -19.18 23.48 -29.16
CA GLU A 118 -18.41 22.26 -29.40
C GLU A 118 -17.20 22.53 -30.30
N ILE A 119 -17.36 23.29 -31.39
CA ILE A 119 -16.24 23.66 -32.28
C ILE A 119 -15.18 24.44 -31.50
N GLN A 120 -15.59 25.40 -30.68
CA GLN A 120 -14.67 26.20 -29.87
C GLN A 120 -13.94 25.33 -28.84
N SER A 121 -14.66 24.44 -28.14
CA SER A 121 -14.07 23.50 -27.19
C SER A 121 -13.07 22.55 -27.86
N ASN A 122 -13.44 21.99 -29.02
CA ASN A 122 -12.57 21.11 -29.80
C ASN A 122 -11.32 21.83 -30.29
N SER A 123 -11.46 23.06 -30.80
CA SER A 123 -10.32 23.89 -31.24
C SER A 123 -9.34 24.13 -30.08
N GLN A 124 -9.84 24.51 -28.90
CA GLN A 124 -9.01 24.72 -27.72
C GLN A 124 -8.22 23.45 -27.34
N CYS A 125 -8.88 22.28 -27.37
CA CYS A 125 -8.24 20.99 -27.08
C CYS A 125 -7.15 20.64 -28.11
N ILE A 126 -7.40 20.89 -29.40
CA ILE A 126 -6.42 20.66 -30.48
C ILE A 126 -5.24 21.63 -30.36
N GLN A 127 -5.50 22.92 -30.15
CA GLN A 127 -4.45 23.90 -29.93
C GLN A 127 -3.57 23.55 -28.73
N PHE A 128 -4.19 23.09 -27.63
CA PHE A 128 -3.47 22.61 -26.45
C PHE A 128 -2.60 21.40 -26.77
N THR A 129 -3.15 20.42 -27.51
CA THR A 129 -2.41 19.21 -27.93
C THR A 129 -1.20 19.58 -28.79
N LEU A 130 -1.38 20.44 -29.79
CA LEU A 130 -0.30 20.89 -30.70
C LEU A 130 0.78 21.68 -29.94
N LYS A 131 0.40 22.61 -29.05
CA LYS A 131 1.35 23.34 -28.19
C LYS A 131 2.11 22.41 -27.26
N SER A 132 1.46 21.36 -26.75
CA SER A 132 2.11 20.35 -25.90
C SER A 132 3.10 19.50 -26.69
N ILE A 133 2.74 19.06 -27.89
CA ILE A 133 3.65 18.36 -28.81
C ILE A 133 4.88 19.20 -29.11
N LEU A 134 4.73 20.50 -29.39
CA LEU A 134 5.85 21.40 -29.66
C LEU A 134 6.79 21.53 -28.44
N ARG A 135 6.25 21.66 -27.23
CA ARG A 135 7.04 21.67 -25.99
C ARG A 135 7.81 20.36 -25.78
N ASN A 136 7.17 19.23 -26.02
CA ASN A 136 7.80 17.91 -25.88
C ASN A 136 8.86 17.68 -26.96
N PHE A 137 8.64 18.21 -28.16
CA PHE A 137 9.58 18.10 -29.28
C PHE A 137 10.93 18.78 -29.02
N GLU A 138 10.96 19.90 -28.27
CA GLU A 138 12.22 20.53 -27.87
C GLU A 138 13.14 19.58 -27.10
N LYS A 139 12.58 18.66 -26.29
CA LYS A 139 13.36 17.63 -25.59
C LYS A 139 13.97 16.62 -26.56
N ILE A 140 13.20 16.19 -27.55
CA ILE A 140 13.67 15.30 -28.62
C ILE A 140 14.79 15.99 -29.41
N LYS A 141 14.65 17.28 -29.73
CA LYS A 141 15.67 18.07 -30.43
C LYS A 141 17.01 18.08 -29.67
N ILE A 142 16.98 18.26 -28.35
CA ILE A 142 18.18 18.18 -27.50
C ILE A 142 18.84 16.80 -27.63
N SER A 143 18.06 15.72 -27.57
CA SER A 143 18.59 14.34 -27.71
C SER A 143 19.20 14.04 -29.08
N LEU A 144 18.77 14.74 -30.13
CA LEU A 144 19.28 14.61 -31.48
C LEU A 144 20.55 15.46 -31.74
N ASN A 145 21.08 16.17 -30.74
CA ASN A 145 22.21 17.11 -30.87
C ASN A 145 22.02 18.15 -32.00
N SER A 146 20.78 18.54 -32.30
CA SER A 146 20.51 19.50 -33.37
C SER A 146 20.85 20.92 -32.91
N THR A 147 21.95 21.47 -33.42
CA THR A 147 22.43 22.84 -33.14
C THR A 147 21.81 23.90 -34.05
N ASN A 148 20.83 23.54 -34.89
CA ASN A 148 20.21 24.48 -35.82
C ASN A 148 19.38 25.54 -35.06
N VAL A 149 19.62 26.81 -35.39
CA VAL A 149 18.77 27.93 -34.98
C VAL A 149 17.47 27.79 -35.76
N LEU A 150 16.42 27.31 -35.10
CA LEU A 150 15.11 27.08 -35.71
C LEU A 150 14.21 28.29 -35.49
N SER A 151 13.33 28.55 -36.47
CA SER A 151 12.29 29.58 -36.34
C SER A 151 11.25 29.19 -35.29
N THR A 152 10.44 30.12 -34.79
CA THR A 152 9.37 29.75 -33.84
C THR A 152 8.17 29.15 -34.59
N PRO A 153 7.74 27.91 -34.29
CA PRO A 153 6.51 27.32 -34.82
C PRO A 153 5.28 28.17 -34.47
N ALA A 154 4.32 28.28 -35.40
CA ALA A 154 3.06 29.00 -35.16
C ALA A 154 1.87 28.03 -35.05
N VAL A 155 1.02 28.23 -34.04
CA VAL A 155 -0.30 27.58 -33.94
C VAL A 155 -1.34 28.69 -34.03
N LEU A 156 -2.10 28.72 -35.14
CA LEU A 156 -3.05 29.78 -35.49
C LEU A 156 -4.46 29.22 -35.62
N ASP A 157 -5.48 30.07 -35.50
CA ASP A 157 -6.88 29.72 -35.75
C ASP A 157 -7.45 30.64 -36.85
N ASN A 158 -8.12 30.07 -37.86
CA ASN A 158 -8.65 30.88 -38.95
C ASN A 158 -9.83 31.78 -38.55
N THR A 159 -10.39 31.60 -37.35
CA THR A 159 -11.33 32.58 -36.79
C THR A 159 -10.73 33.97 -36.66
N ASP A 160 -9.41 34.09 -36.54
CA ASP A 160 -8.71 35.37 -36.36
C ASP A 160 -8.97 36.35 -37.52
N TRP A 161 -9.02 35.85 -38.77
CA TRP A 161 -9.33 36.67 -39.94
C TRP A 161 -10.81 36.64 -40.32
N TYR A 162 -11.50 35.51 -40.12
CA TYR A 162 -12.93 35.44 -40.46
C TYR A 162 -13.83 36.23 -39.52
N HIS A 163 -13.44 36.45 -38.26
CA HIS A 163 -14.22 37.27 -37.33
C HIS A 163 -14.28 38.75 -37.77
N GLN A 164 -13.30 39.22 -38.52
CA GLN A 164 -13.20 40.62 -38.98
C GLN A 164 -13.70 40.80 -40.41
N MET A 165 -14.01 39.71 -41.12
CA MET A 165 -14.38 39.72 -42.53
C MET A 165 -15.89 39.73 -42.70
N ASN A 166 -16.43 40.72 -43.42
CA ASN A 166 -17.84 40.69 -43.79
C ASN A 166 -18.06 39.86 -45.08
N VAL A 167 -19.32 39.55 -45.39
CA VAL A 167 -19.67 38.71 -46.54
C VAL A 167 -19.25 39.35 -47.88
N LEU A 168 -19.33 40.67 -48.00
CA LEU A 168 -18.92 41.39 -49.21
C LEU A 168 -17.40 41.34 -49.39
N ASP A 169 -16.63 41.53 -48.31
CA ASP A 169 -15.17 41.41 -48.33
C ASP A 169 -14.76 40.01 -48.79
N PHE A 170 -15.44 38.97 -48.29
CA PHE A 170 -15.18 37.59 -48.69
C PHE A 170 -15.43 37.38 -50.20
N PHE A 171 -16.60 37.79 -50.70
CA PHE A 171 -16.90 37.63 -52.12
C PHE A 171 -16.00 38.47 -53.03
N ASP A 172 -15.53 39.64 -52.59
CA ASP A 172 -14.55 40.41 -53.35
C ASP A 172 -13.18 39.71 -53.37
N ALA A 173 -12.79 39.10 -52.25
CA ALA A 173 -11.54 38.35 -52.13
C ALA A 173 -11.52 37.03 -52.92
N VAL A 174 -12.60 36.23 -52.93
CA VAL A 174 -12.58 34.90 -53.59
C VAL A 174 -13.45 34.81 -54.85
N GLY A 175 -14.51 35.61 -54.95
CA GLY A 175 -15.59 35.40 -55.93
C GLY A 175 -15.16 35.59 -57.39
N ARG A 176 -14.13 36.39 -57.67
CA ARG A 176 -13.62 36.61 -59.03
C ARG A 176 -12.59 35.57 -59.48
N ALA A 177 -11.91 34.94 -58.52
CA ALA A 177 -10.86 33.96 -58.81
C ALA A 177 -11.44 32.58 -59.17
N PHE A 178 -12.59 32.21 -58.59
CA PHE A 178 -13.18 30.90 -58.80
C PHE A 178 -14.24 30.88 -59.90
N ARG A 179 -14.07 29.98 -60.88
CA ARG A 179 -15.09 29.68 -61.89
C ARG A 179 -15.91 28.47 -61.45
N LEU A 180 -17.24 28.61 -61.39
CA LEU A 180 -18.16 27.55 -60.94
C LEU A 180 -17.94 26.20 -61.64
N ARG A 181 -17.79 26.21 -62.98
CA ARG A 181 -17.54 24.97 -63.73
C ARG A 181 -16.28 24.24 -63.24
N HIS A 182 -15.19 24.98 -63.05
CA HIS A 182 -13.94 24.40 -62.58
C HIS A 182 -14.04 23.85 -61.16
N MET A 183 -14.77 24.53 -60.28
CA MET A 183 -15.06 24.02 -58.93
C MET A 183 -15.87 22.72 -58.96
N MET A 184 -16.82 22.58 -59.90
CA MET A 184 -17.64 21.37 -60.05
C MET A 184 -16.88 20.20 -60.68
N ASP A 185 -15.92 20.48 -61.56
CA ASP A 185 -15.13 19.45 -62.26
C ASP A 185 -14.14 18.72 -61.33
N LYS A 186 -13.91 19.23 -60.12
CA LYS A 186 -13.08 18.55 -59.12
C LYS A 186 -13.71 17.21 -58.75
N GLN A 187 -12.92 16.15 -58.85
CA GLN A 187 -13.38 14.77 -58.67
C GLN A 187 -14.19 14.57 -57.39
N CYS A 188 -13.70 15.03 -56.23
CA CYS A 188 -14.41 14.89 -54.97
C CYS A 188 -15.79 15.58 -54.96
N ILE A 189 -15.92 16.71 -55.64
CA ILE A 189 -17.16 17.49 -55.70
C ILE A 189 -18.12 16.88 -56.70
N SER A 190 -17.63 16.54 -57.90
CA SER A 190 -18.41 15.86 -58.94
C SER A 190 -19.01 14.54 -58.42
N GLU A 191 -18.22 13.70 -57.75
CA GLU A 191 -18.68 12.43 -57.18
C GLU A 191 -19.74 12.63 -56.09
N ARG A 192 -19.58 13.63 -55.21
CA ARG A 192 -20.51 13.95 -54.12
C ARG A 192 -21.84 14.49 -54.66
N ILE A 193 -21.78 15.43 -55.62
CA ILE A 193 -22.95 16.00 -56.29
C ILE A 193 -23.75 14.92 -57.02
N HIS A 194 -23.09 13.97 -57.69
CA HIS A 194 -23.77 12.91 -58.44
C HIS A 194 -24.48 11.87 -57.57
N ARG A 195 -24.09 11.70 -56.30
CA ARG A 195 -24.71 10.71 -55.40
C ARG A 195 -25.95 11.23 -54.69
N GLU A 196 -25.81 12.32 -53.93
CA GLU A 196 -26.86 12.80 -52.99
C GLU A 196 -27.12 14.31 -53.12
N GLY A 197 -26.41 15.00 -54.02
CA GLY A 197 -26.34 16.46 -54.03
C GLY A 197 -25.33 17.01 -53.01
N MET A 198 -25.21 18.33 -52.95
CA MET A 198 -24.28 19.04 -52.07
C MET A 198 -24.89 20.38 -51.65
N SER A 199 -24.78 20.73 -50.37
CA SER A 199 -25.25 22.04 -49.90
C SER A 199 -24.33 23.17 -50.37
N TYR A 200 -24.85 24.38 -50.54
CA TYR A 200 -24.00 25.54 -50.90
C TYR A 200 -22.90 25.80 -49.85
N ALA A 201 -23.19 25.49 -48.59
CA ALA A 201 -22.22 25.58 -47.49
C ALA A 201 -21.05 24.61 -47.70
N GLU A 202 -21.33 23.33 -47.92
CA GLU A 202 -20.32 22.29 -48.21
C GLU A 202 -19.52 22.61 -49.49
N PHE A 203 -20.18 23.11 -50.53
CA PHE A 203 -19.53 23.54 -51.78
C PHE A 203 -18.58 24.73 -51.59
N SER A 204 -18.93 25.65 -50.70
CA SER A 204 -18.14 26.87 -50.40
C SER A 204 -16.93 26.59 -49.50
N TYR A 205 -16.81 25.40 -48.91
CA TYR A 205 -15.66 25.04 -48.07
C TYR A 205 -14.32 25.26 -48.78
N GLN A 206 -14.21 24.85 -50.05
CA GLN A 206 -12.98 24.94 -50.83
C GLN A 206 -12.49 26.39 -51.03
N THR A 207 -13.40 27.38 -51.06
CA THR A 207 -13.02 28.79 -51.26
C THR A 207 -12.52 29.41 -49.97
N LEU A 208 -13.11 29.01 -48.83
CA LEU A 208 -12.63 29.42 -47.51
C LEU A 208 -11.23 28.83 -47.23
N GLN A 209 -11.04 27.54 -47.44
CA GLN A 209 -9.72 26.92 -47.26
C GLN A 209 -8.65 27.53 -48.21
N ALA A 210 -9.03 27.91 -49.43
CA ALA A 210 -8.11 28.60 -50.33
C ALA A 210 -7.71 29.98 -49.81
N TYR A 211 -8.66 30.72 -49.25
CA TYR A 211 -8.42 32.02 -48.64
C TYR A 211 -7.50 31.91 -47.41
N ASP A 212 -7.62 30.85 -46.62
CA ASP A 212 -6.69 30.55 -45.52
C ASP A 212 -5.23 30.48 -46.04
N TRP A 213 -4.99 29.83 -47.18
CA TRP A 213 -3.65 29.77 -47.77
C TRP A 213 -3.20 31.15 -48.28
N LEU A 214 -4.07 31.90 -48.96
CA LEU A 214 -3.76 33.27 -49.40
C LEU A 214 -3.35 34.17 -48.22
N HIS A 215 -4.09 34.13 -47.12
CA HIS A 215 -3.77 34.89 -45.91
C HIS A 215 -2.40 34.50 -45.31
N LEU A 216 -2.11 33.19 -45.23
CA LEU A 216 -0.82 32.70 -44.74
C LEU A 216 0.34 33.06 -45.69
N TYR A 217 0.09 33.08 -47.00
CA TYR A 217 1.05 33.55 -47.98
C TYR A 217 1.35 35.05 -47.78
N GLU A 218 0.34 35.91 -47.68
CA GLU A 218 0.52 37.36 -47.51
C GLU A 218 1.20 37.71 -46.18
N LYS A 219 0.89 36.99 -45.11
CA LYS A 219 1.42 37.26 -43.76
C LYS A 219 2.79 36.63 -43.50
N PHE A 220 3.07 35.46 -44.07
CA PHE A 220 4.26 34.67 -43.74
C PHE A 220 5.09 34.20 -44.95
N GLY A 221 4.68 34.50 -46.18
CA GLY A 221 5.31 33.99 -47.39
C GLY A 221 5.19 32.46 -47.51
N CYS A 222 4.12 31.87 -46.98
CA CYS A 222 3.91 30.42 -46.96
C CYS A 222 3.42 29.91 -48.33
N LEU A 223 4.31 29.31 -49.12
CA LEU A 223 4.00 28.74 -50.44
C LEU A 223 3.91 27.21 -50.44
N LEU A 224 4.10 26.56 -49.29
CA LEU A 224 4.05 25.10 -49.16
C LEU A 224 2.92 24.68 -48.22
N GLN A 225 2.07 23.76 -48.69
CA GLN A 225 1.03 23.13 -47.88
C GLN A 225 1.26 21.63 -47.76
N ILE A 226 1.11 21.09 -46.56
CA ILE A 226 1.02 19.64 -46.32
C ILE A 226 -0.43 19.25 -46.08
N GLY A 227 -0.85 18.15 -46.69
CA GLY A 227 -2.16 17.55 -46.47
C GLY A 227 -2.17 16.05 -46.77
N GLY A 228 -3.27 15.38 -46.41
CA GLY A 228 -3.51 14.00 -46.86
C GLY A 228 -3.80 13.94 -48.36
N ALA A 229 -3.55 12.80 -49.01
CA ALA A 229 -3.83 12.62 -50.44
C ALA A 229 -5.29 12.92 -50.84
N ASP A 230 -6.25 12.84 -49.90
CA ASP A 230 -7.65 13.20 -50.10
C ASP A 230 -7.91 14.72 -50.17
N GLN A 231 -6.95 15.57 -49.77
CA GLN A 231 -7.06 17.04 -49.79
C GLN A 231 -6.64 17.70 -51.11
N THR A 232 -6.23 16.92 -52.11
CA THR A 232 -5.65 17.42 -53.37
C THR A 232 -6.52 18.48 -54.05
N GLY A 233 -7.85 18.28 -54.07
CA GLY A 233 -8.78 19.24 -54.69
C GLY A 233 -8.83 20.60 -53.98
N ASN A 234 -8.64 20.63 -52.67
CA ASN A 234 -8.63 21.86 -51.91
C ASN A 234 -7.29 22.61 -52.01
N ILE A 235 -6.18 21.85 -52.00
CA ILE A 235 -4.83 22.39 -52.27
C ILE A 235 -4.79 23.07 -53.64
N HIS A 236 -5.41 22.46 -54.67
CA HIS A 236 -5.51 23.07 -56.00
C HIS A 236 -6.21 24.44 -55.95
N SER A 237 -7.31 24.54 -55.20
CA SER A 237 -8.03 25.82 -55.03
C SER A 237 -7.17 26.91 -54.40
N GLY A 238 -6.35 26.59 -53.41
CA GLY A 238 -5.44 27.54 -52.79
C GLY A 238 -4.32 27.97 -53.73
N HIS A 239 -3.76 27.05 -54.51
CA HIS A 239 -2.80 27.37 -55.57
C HIS A 239 -3.38 28.37 -56.59
N ASP A 240 -4.58 28.08 -57.11
CA ASP A 240 -5.22 28.93 -58.11
C ASP A 240 -5.48 30.33 -57.57
N LEU A 241 -5.91 30.44 -56.30
CA LEU A 241 -6.17 31.72 -55.66
C LEU A 241 -4.90 32.56 -55.49
N ILE A 242 -3.81 31.95 -55.00
CA ILE A 242 -2.51 32.64 -54.86
C ILE A 242 -1.97 33.06 -56.23
N ARG A 243 -2.09 32.19 -57.23
CA ARG A 243 -1.68 32.50 -58.60
C ARG A 243 -2.49 33.63 -59.21
N PHE A 244 -3.79 33.69 -58.94
CA PHE A 244 -4.67 34.75 -59.42
C PHE A 244 -4.28 36.14 -58.87
N PHE A 245 -4.00 36.24 -57.57
CA PHE A 245 -3.67 37.53 -56.94
C PHE A 245 -2.21 37.95 -57.06
N HIS A 246 -1.28 37.00 -56.94
CA HIS A 246 0.15 37.30 -56.77
C HIS A 246 1.02 36.76 -57.91
N ASN A 247 0.43 36.03 -58.88
CA ASN A 247 1.15 35.36 -59.95
C ASN A 247 2.31 34.48 -59.44
N GLN A 248 2.16 33.91 -58.23
CA GLN A 248 3.12 32.98 -57.61
C GLN A 248 2.60 31.56 -57.71
N SER A 249 3.54 30.61 -57.81
CA SER A 249 3.23 29.17 -57.75
C SER A 249 3.34 28.67 -56.32
N ALA A 250 2.23 28.16 -55.79
CA ALA A 250 2.19 27.48 -54.49
C ALA A 250 2.22 25.95 -54.69
N TYR A 251 2.70 25.21 -53.71
CA TYR A 251 2.99 23.78 -53.85
C TYR A 251 2.38 22.97 -52.72
N GLY A 252 1.72 21.87 -53.07
CA GLY A 252 1.17 20.89 -52.14
C GLY A 252 2.08 19.67 -52.02
N LEU A 253 2.33 19.22 -50.80
CA LEU A 253 3.05 18.00 -50.49
C LEU A 253 2.09 17.04 -49.77
N LEU A 254 1.81 15.90 -50.38
CA LEU A 254 0.74 15.00 -49.95
C LEU A 254 1.31 13.78 -49.22
N VAL A 255 0.88 13.60 -47.97
CA VAL A 255 1.25 12.44 -47.15
C VAL A 255 0.41 11.22 -47.54
N PRO A 256 0.97 9.99 -47.43
CA PRO A 256 0.22 8.78 -47.74
C PRO A 256 -0.97 8.59 -46.77
N LEU A 257 -2.04 7.98 -47.28
CA LEU A 257 -3.14 7.51 -46.46
C LEU A 257 -2.69 6.27 -45.68
N MET A 258 -2.83 6.31 -44.36
CA MET A 258 -2.56 5.17 -43.50
C MET A 258 -3.71 4.18 -43.60
N LEU A 259 -3.44 2.97 -44.11
CA LEU A 259 -4.41 1.88 -44.26
C LEU A 259 -4.08 0.75 -43.29
N SER A 260 -5.10 0.11 -42.73
CA SER A 260 -4.98 -1.11 -41.92
C SER A 260 -4.61 -2.31 -42.81
N SER A 261 -4.28 -3.43 -42.18
CA SER A 261 -4.11 -4.73 -42.85
C SER A 261 -5.37 -5.20 -43.60
N THR A 262 -6.55 -4.72 -43.19
CA THR A 262 -7.85 -4.96 -43.85
C THR A 262 -8.16 -3.94 -44.97
N GLY A 263 -7.31 -2.93 -45.17
CA GLY A 263 -7.47 -1.89 -46.20
C GLY A 263 -8.30 -0.68 -45.77
N GLU A 264 -8.73 -0.59 -44.51
CA GLU A 264 -9.49 0.55 -43.97
C GLU A 264 -8.58 1.71 -43.57
N LYS A 265 -9.06 2.96 -43.67
CA LYS A 265 -8.29 4.14 -43.23
C LYS A 265 -8.10 4.15 -41.71
N ILE A 266 -6.86 4.15 -41.25
CA ILE A 266 -6.51 4.25 -39.83
C ILE A 266 -6.90 5.64 -39.30
N GLY A 267 -7.78 5.68 -38.28
CA GLY A 267 -8.17 6.91 -37.58
C GLY A 267 -9.51 7.54 -37.97
N LYS A 268 -10.32 6.88 -38.82
CA LYS A 268 -11.73 7.30 -39.08
C LYS A 268 -12.78 6.24 -38.71
N SER A 269 -12.36 5.05 -38.23
CA SER A 269 -13.27 3.98 -37.84
C SER A 269 -13.88 4.23 -36.45
N VAL A 270 -15.20 4.08 -36.35
CA VAL A 270 -15.96 4.15 -35.09
C VAL A 270 -15.50 2.99 -34.20
N GLY A 271 -14.80 3.30 -33.10
CA GLY A 271 -14.41 2.34 -32.07
C GLY A 271 -12.94 1.89 -32.02
N SER A 272 -12.11 2.18 -33.03
CA SER A 272 -10.70 1.71 -33.10
C SER A 272 -9.65 2.79 -33.39
N SER A 273 -10.02 4.07 -33.33
CA SER A 273 -9.12 5.19 -33.64
C SER A 273 -8.17 5.49 -32.48
N LEU A 274 -6.86 5.53 -32.74
CA LEU A 274 -5.84 5.93 -31.77
C LEU A 274 -5.78 7.47 -31.66
N TRP A 275 -6.26 8.01 -30.55
CA TRP A 275 -6.33 9.45 -30.29
C TRP A 275 -5.04 9.97 -29.65
N LEU A 276 -4.76 11.27 -29.79
CA LEU A 276 -3.59 11.91 -29.19
C LEU A 276 -3.87 12.47 -27.79
N SER A 277 -5.14 12.75 -27.47
CA SER A 277 -5.51 13.19 -26.12
C SER A 277 -5.43 12.03 -25.14
N SER A 278 -4.76 12.26 -24.01
CA SER A 278 -4.70 11.31 -22.90
C SER A 278 -6.07 11.00 -22.28
N SER A 279 -7.08 11.84 -22.50
CA SER A 279 -8.45 11.60 -22.03
C SER A 279 -9.19 10.54 -22.86
N ARG A 280 -8.78 10.32 -24.11
CA ARG A 280 -9.40 9.35 -25.04
C ARG A 280 -8.56 8.10 -25.24
N THR A 281 -7.24 8.27 -25.33
CA THR A 281 -6.29 7.18 -25.44
C THR A 281 -5.21 7.42 -24.40
N SER A 282 -5.16 6.57 -23.39
CA SER A 282 -4.15 6.68 -22.34
C SER A 282 -2.74 6.52 -22.90
N SER A 283 -1.76 7.03 -22.16
CA SER A 283 -0.34 6.88 -22.53
C SER A 283 0.08 5.41 -22.64
N PHE A 284 -0.52 4.52 -21.83
CA PHE A 284 -0.28 3.08 -21.91
C PHE A 284 -0.84 2.47 -23.19
N VAL A 285 -2.11 2.72 -23.53
CA VAL A 285 -2.71 2.19 -24.77
C VAL A 285 -1.99 2.74 -26.00
N PHE A 286 -1.65 4.03 -25.99
CA PHE A 286 -0.88 4.67 -27.04
C PHE A 286 0.49 4.01 -27.22
N TYR A 287 1.23 3.79 -26.13
CA TYR A 287 2.52 3.11 -26.16
C TYR A 287 2.40 1.65 -26.63
N GLN A 288 1.43 0.91 -26.11
CA GLN A 288 1.19 -0.49 -26.46
C GLN A 288 0.77 -0.68 -27.92
N TYR A 289 0.07 0.28 -28.52
CA TYR A 289 -0.27 0.24 -29.93
C TYR A 289 0.99 0.11 -30.80
N PHE A 290 2.00 0.95 -30.57
CA PHE A 290 3.27 0.89 -31.31
C PHE A 290 4.10 -0.35 -30.93
N LEU A 291 4.05 -0.79 -29.67
CA LEU A 291 4.77 -1.97 -29.21
C LEU A 291 4.24 -3.30 -29.83
N LYS A 292 2.95 -3.32 -30.20
CA LYS A 292 2.25 -4.48 -30.77
C LYS A 292 2.29 -4.55 -32.30
N LEU A 293 2.88 -3.56 -32.97
CA LEU A 293 3.02 -3.59 -34.42
C LEU A 293 3.81 -4.82 -34.90
N THR A 294 3.38 -5.39 -36.02
CA THR A 294 4.17 -6.40 -36.72
C THR A 294 5.50 -5.81 -37.20
N ASP A 295 6.52 -6.63 -37.40
CA ASP A 295 7.84 -6.14 -37.85
C ASP A 295 7.75 -5.36 -39.17
N LYS A 296 6.88 -5.79 -40.09
CA LYS A 296 6.64 -5.08 -41.36
C LYS A 296 6.00 -3.70 -41.15
N GLU A 297 5.03 -3.61 -40.25
CA GLU A 297 4.39 -2.34 -39.90
C GLU A 297 5.37 -1.43 -39.16
N ALA A 298 6.12 -1.95 -38.19
CA ALA A 298 7.13 -1.22 -37.44
C ALA A 298 8.18 -0.60 -38.38
N ASN A 299 8.69 -1.37 -39.35
CA ASN A 299 9.63 -0.87 -40.36
C ASN A 299 9.04 0.27 -41.19
N SER A 300 7.77 0.16 -41.57
CA SER A 300 7.07 1.20 -42.35
C SER A 300 6.83 2.46 -41.51
N MET A 301 6.37 2.29 -40.27
CA MET A 301 6.10 3.38 -39.33
C MET A 301 7.37 4.09 -38.89
N MET A 302 8.48 3.37 -38.71
CA MET A 302 9.80 3.96 -38.41
C MET A 302 10.21 4.98 -39.47
N LYS A 303 10.03 4.66 -40.76
CA LYS A 303 10.35 5.60 -41.85
C LYS A 303 9.51 6.87 -41.76
N LEU A 304 8.21 6.72 -41.50
CA LEU A 304 7.24 7.82 -41.47
C LEU A 304 7.35 8.71 -40.22
N PHE A 305 7.53 8.13 -39.04
CA PHE A 305 7.36 8.81 -37.76
C PHE A 305 8.67 9.07 -36.96
N SER A 306 9.76 8.34 -37.21
CA SER A 306 11.01 8.50 -36.43
C SER A 306 11.80 9.77 -36.77
N PHE A 307 12.33 10.51 -35.80
CA PHE A 307 13.18 11.68 -36.03
C PHE A 307 14.69 11.37 -36.08
N CYS A 308 15.07 10.09 -36.01
CA CYS A 308 16.46 9.65 -36.13
C CYS A 308 17.07 10.00 -37.50
N SER A 309 18.41 10.01 -37.61
CA SER A 309 19.10 10.21 -38.88
C SER A 309 18.83 9.05 -39.87
N GLU A 310 19.13 9.23 -41.17
CA GLU A 310 19.00 8.11 -42.14
C GLU A 310 19.93 6.95 -41.77
N ALA A 311 21.17 7.23 -41.36
CA ALA A 311 22.12 6.22 -40.91
C ALA A 311 21.64 5.48 -39.64
N ASP A 312 21.07 6.19 -38.67
CA ASP A 312 20.50 5.56 -37.48
C ASP A 312 19.25 4.74 -37.80
N LEU A 313 18.43 5.21 -38.72
CA LEU A 313 17.25 4.47 -39.18
C LEU A 313 17.66 3.13 -39.78
N GLU A 314 18.62 3.14 -40.70
CA GLU A 314 19.16 1.91 -41.30
C GLU A 314 19.73 0.98 -40.23
N ARG A 315 20.57 1.51 -39.33
CA ARG A 315 21.14 0.72 -38.23
C ARG A 315 20.08 0.10 -37.31
N ILE A 316 19.07 0.87 -36.89
CA ILE A 316 18.00 0.38 -36.01
C ILE A 316 17.18 -0.72 -36.71
N LEU A 317 16.91 -0.56 -38.01
CA LEU A 317 16.18 -1.55 -38.79
C LEU A 317 17.00 -2.83 -39.00
N ASP A 318 18.31 -2.71 -39.25
CA ASP A 318 19.23 -3.84 -39.35
C ASP A 318 19.34 -4.60 -38.01
N ASP A 319 19.55 -3.88 -36.90
CA ASP A 319 19.58 -4.44 -35.55
C ASP A 319 18.27 -5.19 -35.23
N HIS A 320 17.13 -4.62 -35.63
CA HIS A 320 15.81 -5.24 -35.45
C HIS A 320 15.66 -6.51 -36.29
N CYS A 321 16.10 -6.50 -37.55
CA CYS A 321 16.07 -7.68 -38.42
C CYS A 321 16.97 -8.81 -37.90
N GLN A 322 18.10 -8.49 -37.28
CA GLN A 322 18.97 -9.50 -36.64
C GLN A 322 18.35 -10.05 -35.35
N GLN A 323 17.57 -9.25 -34.62
CA GLN A 323 17.04 -9.60 -33.30
C GLN A 323 15.54 -9.24 -33.17
N PRO A 324 14.64 -9.86 -33.97
CA PRO A 324 13.22 -9.49 -34.00
C PRO A 324 12.54 -9.66 -32.63
N GLY A 325 12.95 -10.69 -31.86
CA GLY A 325 12.44 -10.95 -30.52
C GLY A 325 12.66 -9.82 -29.51
N LYS A 326 13.63 -8.91 -29.72
CA LYS A 326 13.85 -7.75 -28.85
C LYS A 326 12.93 -6.57 -29.15
N ARG A 327 12.21 -6.59 -30.28
CA ARG A 327 11.28 -5.53 -30.72
C ARG A 327 11.89 -4.13 -30.71
N ILE A 328 13.12 -4.00 -31.22
CA ILE A 328 13.94 -2.78 -31.15
C ILE A 328 13.22 -1.61 -31.85
N ALA A 329 12.73 -1.84 -33.08
CA ALA A 329 12.01 -0.82 -33.86
C ALA A 329 10.71 -0.38 -33.17
N GLN A 330 9.92 -1.33 -32.67
CA GLN A 330 8.67 -1.05 -31.96
C GLN A 330 8.90 -0.26 -30.67
N ARG A 331 9.90 -0.65 -29.86
CA ARG A 331 10.26 0.05 -28.62
C ARG A 331 10.75 1.47 -28.90
N PHE A 332 11.62 1.66 -29.90
CA PHE A 332 12.08 2.98 -30.30
C PHE A 332 10.92 3.90 -30.70
N LEU A 333 10.01 3.37 -31.52
CA LEU A 333 8.85 4.13 -32.01
C LEU A 333 7.88 4.48 -30.88
N ALA A 334 7.56 3.49 -30.02
CA ALA A 334 6.69 3.67 -28.87
C ALA A 334 7.27 4.71 -27.89
N ASP A 335 8.57 4.65 -27.61
CA ASP A 335 9.27 5.62 -26.76
C ASP A 335 9.16 7.04 -27.31
N GLN A 336 9.57 7.22 -28.56
CA GLN A 336 9.66 8.54 -29.19
C GLN A 336 8.28 9.19 -29.33
N LEU A 337 7.28 8.43 -29.79
CA LEU A 337 5.94 8.98 -30.04
C LEU A 337 5.17 9.21 -28.75
N THR A 338 5.29 8.33 -27.75
CA THR A 338 4.66 8.57 -26.44
C THR A 338 5.31 9.76 -25.74
N LEU A 339 6.63 9.95 -25.84
CA LEU A 339 7.31 11.16 -25.38
C LEU A 339 6.78 12.41 -26.08
N LEU A 340 6.63 12.35 -27.41
CA LEU A 340 6.15 13.47 -28.21
C LEU A 340 4.72 13.89 -27.82
N VAL A 341 3.81 12.92 -27.66
CA VAL A 341 2.38 13.18 -27.47
C VAL A 341 2.01 13.33 -25.98
N HIS A 342 2.55 12.48 -25.11
CA HIS A 342 2.17 12.38 -23.70
C HIS A 342 3.26 12.80 -22.71
N SER A 343 4.37 13.39 -23.20
CA SER A 343 5.51 13.85 -22.40
C SER A 343 6.28 12.73 -21.67
N GLU A 344 7.31 13.11 -20.92
CA GLU A 344 8.17 12.18 -20.17
C GLU A 344 7.39 11.43 -19.08
N SER A 345 6.45 12.11 -18.41
CA SER A 345 5.63 11.47 -17.36
C SER A 345 4.74 10.39 -17.94
N GLY A 346 4.09 10.66 -19.09
CA GLY A 346 3.27 9.68 -19.80
C GLY A 346 4.09 8.50 -20.32
N LEU A 347 5.30 8.75 -20.84
CA LEU A 347 6.20 7.68 -21.26
C LEU A 347 6.67 6.82 -20.08
N ALA A 348 7.11 7.45 -18.99
CA ALA A 348 7.58 6.75 -17.79
C ALA A 348 6.48 5.86 -17.20
N LEU A 349 5.25 6.39 -17.14
CA LEU A 349 4.07 5.65 -16.71
C LEU A 349 3.78 4.45 -17.62
N ALA A 350 3.75 4.66 -18.94
CA ALA A 350 3.48 3.61 -19.90
C ALA A 350 4.53 2.48 -19.84
N LYS A 351 5.80 2.83 -19.68
CA LYS A 351 6.90 1.86 -19.49
C LYS A 351 6.73 1.09 -18.19
N ARG A 352 6.52 1.78 -17.07
CA ARG A 352 6.30 1.14 -15.76
C ARG A 352 5.16 0.15 -15.79
N ILE A 353 4.00 0.53 -16.34
CA ILE A 353 2.85 -0.37 -16.48
C ILE A 353 3.19 -1.57 -17.37
N THR A 354 3.88 -1.33 -18.50
CA THR A 354 4.32 -2.40 -19.41
C THR A 354 5.26 -3.38 -18.70
N GLU A 355 6.20 -2.87 -17.92
CA GLU A 355 7.16 -3.69 -17.16
C GLU A 355 6.49 -4.55 -16.08
N ILE A 356 5.51 -3.98 -15.37
CA ILE A 356 4.74 -4.68 -14.34
C ILE A 356 3.90 -5.80 -14.93
N LEU A 357 3.22 -5.54 -16.06
CA LEU A 357 2.30 -6.48 -16.68
C LEU A 357 3.01 -7.59 -17.46
N PHE A 358 4.13 -7.29 -18.12
CA PHE A 358 4.72 -8.19 -19.11
C PHE A 358 6.17 -8.63 -18.84
N ASP A 359 6.95 -7.92 -18.02
CA ASP A 359 8.41 -8.11 -17.98
C ASP A 359 8.93 -8.78 -16.68
N HIS A 360 8.05 -9.25 -15.78
CA HIS A 360 8.36 -10.04 -14.55
C HIS A 360 9.45 -9.49 -13.61
N ARG A 361 10.04 -8.32 -13.88
CA ARG A 361 11.22 -7.75 -13.19
C ARG A 361 10.90 -6.98 -11.92
N LEU A 362 9.66 -6.52 -11.76
CA LEU A 362 9.23 -5.76 -10.58
C LEU A 362 8.61 -6.68 -9.53
N HIS A 363 8.81 -6.35 -8.25
CA HIS A 363 8.19 -7.00 -7.08
C HIS A 363 6.69 -6.67 -6.94
N GLY A 364 5.95 -6.74 -8.06
CA GLY A 364 4.50 -6.71 -8.13
C GLY A 364 3.86 -5.31 -8.20
N ILE A 365 2.54 -5.32 -8.39
CA ILE A 365 1.62 -4.17 -8.40
C ILE A 365 1.74 -3.25 -7.15
N GLY A 366 2.40 -3.72 -6.07
CA GLY A 366 2.54 -2.98 -4.81
C GLY A 366 3.46 -1.76 -4.85
N ASP A 367 4.23 -1.57 -5.93
CA ASP A 367 5.05 -0.37 -6.14
C ASP A 367 4.29 0.76 -6.88
N LEU A 368 3.05 0.50 -7.30
CA LEU A 368 2.18 1.50 -7.91
C LEU A 368 1.49 2.33 -6.84
N ASP A 369 1.48 3.65 -7.01
CA ASP A 369 0.62 4.51 -6.21
C ASP A 369 -0.86 4.36 -6.62
N GLU A 370 -1.77 4.95 -5.85
CA GLU A 370 -3.21 4.84 -6.09
C GLU A 370 -3.62 5.40 -7.46
N ASN A 371 -2.90 6.39 -7.98
CA ASN A 371 -3.19 6.98 -9.28
C ASN A 371 -2.76 6.04 -10.41
N ASP A 372 -1.55 5.47 -10.32
CA ASP A 372 -1.03 4.47 -11.24
C ASP A 372 -1.93 3.22 -11.27
N LEU A 373 -2.43 2.79 -10.11
CA LEU A 373 -3.35 1.65 -9.98
C LEU A 373 -4.72 1.94 -10.62
N ASN A 374 -5.25 3.14 -10.41
CA ASN A 374 -6.51 3.56 -11.02
C ASN A 374 -6.40 3.66 -12.54
N ILE A 375 -5.27 4.12 -13.06
CA ILE A 375 -4.99 4.11 -14.49
C ILE A 375 -4.91 2.66 -14.98
N LEU A 376 -4.11 1.80 -14.33
CA LEU A 376 -4.02 0.38 -14.68
C LEU A 376 -5.40 -0.31 -14.75
N CYS A 377 -6.25 -0.08 -13.75
CA CYS A 377 -7.60 -0.67 -13.65
C CYS A 377 -8.56 -0.17 -14.72
N ARG A 378 -8.35 1.03 -15.28
CA ARG A 378 -9.15 1.54 -16.42
C ARG A 378 -8.68 0.97 -17.75
N GLU A 379 -7.38 0.73 -17.89
CA GLU A 379 -6.75 0.41 -19.17
C GLU A 379 -6.63 -1.09 -19.45
N VAL A 380 -6.62 -1.91 -18.40
CA VAL A 380 -6.60 -3.38 -18.51
C VAL A 380 -8.01 -3.91 -18.25
N PRO A 381 -8.52 -4.88 -19.04
CA PRO A 381 -9.77 -5.56 -18.73
C PRO A 381 -9.76 -6.04 -17.28
N GLY A 382 -10.66 -5.49 -16.48
CA GLY A 382 -10.75 -5.72 -15.05
C GLY A 382 -12.15 -6.14 -14.68
N VAL A 383 -12.28 -6.88 -13.57
CA VAL A 383 -13.56 -7.35 -13.07
C VAL A 383 -13.74 -6.86 -11.65
N GLN A 384 -14.85 -6.18 -11.41
CA GLN A 384 -15.18 -5.66 -10.10
C GLN A 384 -15.76 -6.79 -9.25
N LEU A 385 -15.03 -7.17 -8.20
CA LEU A 385 -15.47 -8.16 -7.23
C LEU A 385 -15.99 -7.46 -5.98
N SER A 386 -17.18 -7.85 -5.52
CA SER A 386 -17.67 -7.39 -4.22
C SER A 386 -16.81 -7.98 -3.10
N ARG A 387 -16.63 -7.23 -2.01
CA ARG A 387 -15.88 -7.72 -0.84
C ARG A 387 -16.51 -8.97 -0.22
N GLN A 388 -17.81 -9.18 -0.40
CA GLN A 388 -18.57 -10.36 0.02
C GLN A 388 -18.27 -11.60 -0.84
N ALA A 389 -17.79 -11.41 -2.07
CA ALA A 389 -17.40 -12.51 -2.95
C ALA A 389 -16.01 -13.11 -2.61
N LEU A 390 -15.36 -12.60 -1.55
CA LEU A 390 -14.09 -13.11 -1.03
C LEU A 390 -14.34 -13.94 0.25
N PRO A 391 -13.63 -15.07 0.44
CA PRO A 391 -12.59 -15.64 -0.41
C PRO A 391 -13.15 -16.25 -1.72
N ILE A 392 -12.37 -16.16 -2.81
CA ILE A 392 -12.72 -16.72 -4.12
C ILE A 392 -11.68 -17.78 -4.52
N SER A 393 -12.12 -18.88 -5.15
CA SER A 393 -11.21 -19.89 -5.67
C SER A 393 -10.44 -19.38 -6.90
N ALA A 394 -9.30 -20.00 -7.22
CA ALA A 394 -8.51 -19.61 -8.40
C ALA A 394 -9.27 -19.82 -9.70
N ILE A 395 -10.02 -20.92 -9.78
CA ILE A 395 -10.90 -21.22 -10.90
C ILE A 395 -11.97 -20.12 -11.03
N SER A 396 -12.69 -19.80 -9.96
CA SER A 396 -13.76 -18.80 -10.00
C SER A 396 -13.22 -17.41 -10.30
N LEU A 397 -12.03 -17.06 -9.80
CA LEU A 397 -11.37 -15.81 -10.13
C LEU A 397 -11.01 -15.75 -11.62
N ALA A 398 -10.37 -16.80 -12.14
CA ALA A 398 -9.91 -16.84 -13.52
C ALA A 398 -11.08 -16.80 -14.53
N LEU A 399 -12.19 -17.49 -14.23
CA LEU A 399 -13.41 -17.44 -15.04
C LEU A 399 -14.08 -16.07 -14.95
N LYS A 400 -14.24 -15.52 -13.73
CA LYS A 400 -14.84 -14.19 -13.56
C LYS A 400 -14.03 -13.12 -14.27
N ALA A 401 -12.70 -13.20 -14.19
CA ALA A 401 -11.77 -12.31 -14.87
C ALA A 401 -11.73 -12.49 -16.41
N GLY A 402 -12.43 -13.50 -16.96
CA GLY A 402 -12.45 -13.78 -18.39
C GLY A 402 -11.14 -14.36 -18.93
N CYS A 403 -10.30 -14.95 -18.08
CA CYS A 403 -9.04 -15.58 -18.51
C CYS A 403 -9.27 -16.93 -19.21
N PHE A 404 -10.38 -17.60 -18.92
CA PHE A 404 -10.75 -18.89 -19.49
C PHE A 404 -12.27 -18.93 -19.72
N ASP A 405 -12.70 -19.64 -20.75
CA ASP A 405 -14.13 -19.82 -21.07
C ASP A 405 -14.76 -20.98 -20.29
N ASP A 406 -13.96 -21.94 -19.83
CA ASP A 406 -14.44 -23.15 -19.17
C ASP A 406 -13.61 -23.57 -17.94
N VAL A 407 -14.29 -24.23 -17.00
CA VAL A 407 -13.74 -24.67 -15.70
C VAL A 407 -12.59 -25.66 -15.88
N ASN A 408 -12.69 -26.60 -16.83
CA ASN A 408 -11.74 -27.70 -16.99
C ASN A 408 -10.41 -27.19 -17.54
N THR A 409 -10.45 -26.26 -18.51
CA THR A 409 -9.27 -25.58 -19.05
C THR A 409 -8.61 -24.71 -18.00
N ALA A 410 -9.40 -23.97 -17.20
CA ALA A 410 -8.88 -23.19 -16.09
C ALA A 410 -8.15 -24.08 -15.07
N GLU A 411 -8.78 -25.15 -14.60
CA GLU A 411 -8.19 -26.08 -13.63
C GLU A 411 -6.92 -26.75 -14.16
N ARG A 412 -6.95 -27.25 -15.40
CA ARG A 412 -5.77 -27.85 -16.04
C ARG A 412 -4.61 -26.86 -16.14
N THR A 413 -4.89 -25.63 -16.57
CA THR A 413 -3.86 -24.59 -16.76
C THR A 413 -3.31 -24.12 -15.42
N ILE A 414 -4.15 -23.97 -14.39
CA ILE A 414 -3.74 -23.65 -13.02
C ILE A 414 -2.85 -24.76 -12.46
N ASN A 415 -3.23 -26.03 -12.61
CA ASN A 415 -2.44 -27.16 -12.12
C ASN A 415 -1.07 -27.28 -12.83
N GLN A 416 -1.01 -26.94 -14.12
CA GLN A 416 0.24 -26.86 -14.87
C GLN A 416 1.05 -25.59 -14.55
N GLY A 417 0.45 -24.66 -13.80
CA GLY A 417 1.07 -23.44 -13.34
C GLY A 417 1.17 -22.34 -14.39
N GLY A 418 0.26 -22.34 -15.36
CA GLY A 418 0.12 -21.28 -16.36
C GLY A 418 -0.62 -20.04 -15.85
N PHE A 419 -1.29 -20.12 -14.69
CA PHE A 419 -2.04 -19.01 -14.11
C PHE A 419 -1.23 -18.29 -13.02
N HIS A 420 -1.19 -16.96 -13.10
CA HIS A 420 -0.44 -16.10 -12.18
C HIS A 420 -1.35 -15.02 -11.61
N VAL A 421 -1.24 -14.75 -10.31
CA VAL A 421 -1.93 -13.65 -9.63
C VAL A 421 -0.86 -12.77 -8.99
N ASN A 422 -0.82 -11.48 -9.31
CA ASN A 422 0.24 -10.56 -8.85
C ASN A 422 1.67 -11.07 -9.13
N ASN A 423 1.89 -11.68 -10.30
CA ASN A 423 3.14 -12.37 -10.68
C ASN A 423 3.52 -13.61 -9.83
N PHE A 424 2.65 -14.05 -8.92
CA PHE A 424 2.83 -15.32 -8.22
C PHE A 424 2.13 -16.45 -8.97
N LYS A 425 2.89 -17.52 -9.25
CA LYS A 425 2.39 -18.73 -9.89
C LYS A 425 1.39 -19.43 -8.95
N ILE A 426 0.16 -19.65 -9.42
CA ILE A 426 -0.88 -20.36 -8.67
C ILE A 426 -0.97 -21.78 -9.20
N THR A 427 -0.75 -22.76 -8.33
CA THR A 427 -0.84 -24.19 -8.66
C THR A 427 -1.99 -24.91 -7.96
N ASN A 428 -2.66 -24.24 -7.02
CA ASN A 428 -3.81 -24.80 -6.30
C ASN A 428 -5.12 -24.15 -6.79
N PRO A 429 -6.05 -24.92 -7.40
CA PRO A 429 -7.30 -24.39 -7.98
C PRO A 429 -8.31 -23.89 -6.94
N THR A 430 -8.19 -24.33 -5.68
CA THR A 430 -9.21 -24.08 -4.65
C THR A 430 -9.05 -22.75 -3.91
N ILE A 431 -7.85 -22.16 -3.89
CA ILE A 431 -7.55 -20.98 -3.07
C ILE A 431 -6.75 -19.95 -3.88
N VAL A 432 -7.33 -18.77 -4.14
CA VAL A 432 -6.54 -17.56 -4.34
C VAL A 432 -6.48 -16.85 -3.00
N SER A 433 -5.43 -17.13 -2.25
CA SER A 433 -5.02 -16.21 -1.19
C SER A 433 -4.48 -14.98 -1.91
N MET A 434 -5.27 -13.92 -2.01
CA MET A 434 -4.73 -12.58 -2.24
C MET A 434 -3.78 -12.29 -1.08
N ASN A 435 -2.51 -12.70 -1.21
CA ASN A 435 -1.36 -12.32 -0.41
C ASN A 435 -1.67 -11.89 1.04
N ARG A 436 -2.48 -12.70 1.76
CA ARG A 436 -3.02 -12.35 3.09
C ARG A 436 -1.89 -12.06 4.07
N TRP A 437 -0.79 -12.77 3.89
CA TRP A 437 0.40 -12.71 4.73
C TRP A 437 1.53 -11.88 4.12
N HIS A 438 1.29 -11.03 3.11
CA HIS A 438 2.37 -10.26 2.46
C HIS A 438 3.22 -9.47 3.43
N CYS A 439 2.59 -8.74 4.36
CA CYS A 439 3.30 -7.96 5.38
C CYS A 439 4.15 -8.86 6.29
N VAL A 440 3.64 -10.04 6.63
CA VAL A 440 4.33 -11.02 7.49
C VAL A 440 5.47 -11.71 6.73
N ARG A 441 5.25 -12.09 5.46
CA ARG A 441 6.26 -12.69 4.58
C ARG A 441 7.46 -11.79 4.38
N LYS A 442 7.27 -10.46 4.31
CA LYS A 442 8.40 -9.51 4.26
C LYS A 442 9.33 -9.62 5.47
N LEU A 443 8.81 -9.99 6.64
CA LEU A 443 9.59 -10.16 7.87
C LEU A 443 10.24 -11.55 7.95
N LEU A 444 9.58 -12.57 7.41
CA LEU A 444 10.01 -13.98 7.57
C LEU A 444 10.88 -14.52 6.43
N GLU A 445 10.67 -14.02 5.20
CA GLU A 445 11.35 -14.48 3.99
C GLU A 445 12.61 -13.65 3.67
N ARG A 446 12.83 -12.54 4.39
CA ARG A 446 13.92 -11.59 4.13
C ARG A 446 14.78 -11.44 5.38
N SER A 447 16.09 -11.37 5.18
CA SER A 447 17.01 -10.93 6.24
C SER A 447 17.06 -9.40 6.31
N GLY A 448 17.52 -8.88 7.43
CA GLY A 448 17.77 -7.46 7.64
C GLY A 448 18.89 -7.24 8.66
N PRO A 449 19.48 -6.03 8.71
CA PRO A 449 20.58 -5.72 9.63
C PRO A 449 20.18 -5.78 11.11
N PHE A 450 18.88 -5.73 11.40
CA PHE A 450 18.30 -5.82 12.74
C PHE A 450 17.64 -7.18 13.02
N ALA A 451 17.88 -8.20 12.19
CA ALA A 451 17.38 -9.54 12.45
C ALA A 451 18.15 -10.18 13.62
N HIS A 452 17.46 -11.00 14.44
CA HIS A 452 18.13 -11.76 15.51
C HIS A 452 19.26 -12.63 14.91
N PRO A 453 20.41 -12.80 15.59
CA PRO A 453 21.54 -13.56 15.04
C PRO A 453 21.21 -14.99 14.60
N GLU A 454 20.24 -15.62 15.25
CA GLU A 454 19.77 -16.98 14.93
C GLU A 454 18.61 -17.01 13.91
N PHE A 455 18.14 -15.85 13.45
CA PHE A 455 17.05 -15.79 12.48
C PHE A 455 17.53 -16.22 11.08
N VAL A 456 16.86 -17.23 10.52
CA VAL A 456 17.11 -17.70 9.16
C VAL A 456 15.91 -17.35 8.28
N PRO A 457 16.09 -16.51 7.24
CA PRO A 457 14.99 -16.18 6.33
C PRO A 457 14.58 -17.42 5.52
N SER A 458 13.29 -17.77 5.56
CA SER A 458 12.75 -18.93 4.84
C SER A 458 11.28 -18.74 4.51
N VAL A 459 10.83 -19.31 3.40
CA VAL A 459 9.41 -19.41 3.03
C VAL A 459 8.65 -20.38 3.95
N GLU A 460 9.35 -21.33 4.56
CA GLU A 460 8.77 -22.34 5.47
C GLU A 460 8.40 -21.75 6.84
N ASN A 461 8.96 -20.58 7.19
CA ASN A 461 8.67 -19.88 8.44
C ASN A 461 7.17 -19.55 8.58
N ILE A 462 6.45 -19.36 7.47
CA ILE A 462 5.00 -19.10 7.52
C ILE A 462 4.20 -20.32 7.98
N ASP A 463 4.63 -21.52 7.59
CA ASP A 463 4.01 -22.78 7.98
C ASP A 463 4.32 -23.07 9.45
N LEU A 464 5.54 -22.75 9.89
CA LEU A 464 5.94 -22.84 11.30
C LEU A 464 5.06 -21.98 12.21
N ILE A 465 4.76 -20.73 11.82
CA ILE A 465 3.83 -19.86 12.56
C ILE A 465 2.43 -20.48 12.65
N GLY A 466 1.96 -21.13 11.58
CA GLY A 466 0.68 -21.83 11.56
C GLY A 466 0.59 -22.98 12.57
N THR A 467 1.72 -23.53 13.01
CA THR A 467 1.80 -24.60 14.02
C THR A 467 2.07 -24.10 15.44
N CYS A 468 2.36 -22.82 15.62
CA CYS A 468 2.71 -22.23 16.90
C CYS A 468 1.48 -22.10 17.81
N ARG A 469 1.52 -22.71 18.99
CA ARG A 469 0.46 -22.60 19.99
C ARG A 469 0.71 -21.41 20.90
N VAL A 470 -0.15 -20.40 20.82
CA VAL A 470 -0.12 -19.19 21.68
C VAL A 470 -1.33 -19.19 22.60
N LEU A 471 -1.11 -18.94 23.89
CA LEU A 471 -2.19 -18.76 24.87
C LEU A 471 -2.41 -17.27 25.14
N VAL A 472 -3.64 -16.79 24.96
CA VAL A 472 -4.06 -15.45 25.41
C VAL A 472 -4.85 -15.58 26.72
N ILE A 473 -4.37 -14.92 27.78
CA ILE A 473 -5.03 -14.91 29.08
C ILE A 473 -5.76 -13.58 29.27
N GLY A 474 -7.08 -13.67 29.44
CA GLY A 474 -7.98 -12.53 29.57
C GLY A 474 -8.62 -12.16 28.23
N ALA A 475 -9.93 -11.89 28.24
CA ALA A 475 -10.72 -11.52 27.06
C ALA A 475 -11.45 -10.17 27.25
N GLY A 476 -10.92 -9.30 28.12
CA GLY A 476 -11.46 -7.97 28.37
C GLY A 476 -10.53 -6.88 27.82
N GLY A 477 -11.07 -5.95 27.03
CA GLY A 477 -10.31 -4.79 26.51
C GLY A 477 -9.04 -5.22 25.78
N LEU A 478 -7.91 -5.12 26.48
CA LEU A 478 -6.59 -5.58 26.04
C LEU A 478 -6.59 -7.01 25.49
N GLY A 479 -7.28 -7.96 26.13
CA GLY A 479 -7.33 -9.35 25.66
C GLY A 479 -7.96 -9.52 24.26
N CYS A 480 -8.94 -8.69 23.92
CA CYS A 480 -9.56 -8.71 22.60
C CYS A 480 -8.65 -8.08 21.54
N GLU A 481 -7.98 -6.99 21.90
CA GLU A 481 -6.96 -6.37 21.04
C GLU A 481 -5.81 -7.35 20.75
N LEU A 482 -5.32 -8.07 21.76
CA LEU A 482 -4.29 -9.09 21.61
C LEU A 482 -4.73 -10.23 20.67
N LEU A 483 -5.95 -10.74 20.86
CA LEU A 483 -6.49 -11.79 19.98
C LEU A 483 -6.63 -11.30 18.53
N LYS A 484 -7.13 -10.07 18.35
CA LYS A 484 -7.24 -9.41 17.04
C LYS A 484 -5.86 -9.31 16.37
N ASP A 485 -4.88 -8.76 17.08
CA ASP A 485 -3.54 -8.51 16.60
C ASP A 485 -2.78 -9.81 16.25
N LEU A 486 -2.94 -10.87 17.04
CA LEU A 486 -2.34 -12.19 16.78
C LEU A 486 -2.91 -12.86 15.52
N VAL A 487 -4.22 -12.74 15.28
CA VAL A 487 -4.90 -13.46 14.21
C VAL A 487 -4.82 -12.70 12.87
N MET A 488 -4.88 -11.37 12.90
CA MET A 488 -4.53 -10.50 11.79
C MET A 488 -4.01 -9.17 12.32
N PRO A 489 -2.68 -8.94 12.30
CA PRO A 489 -2.18 -7.60 12.50
C PRO A 489 -2.79 -6.72 11.40
N PHE A 490 -3.23 -5.51 11.73
CA PHE A 490 -3.71 -4.47 10.79
C PHE A 490 -5.22 -4.42 10.38
N LEU A 491 -6.15 -5.14 11.03
CA LEU A 491 -7.60 -4.98 10.78
C LEU A 491 -8.38 -4.69 12.06
N ASP A 492 -9.27 -3.69 12.02
CA ASP A 492 -10.12 -3.27 13.13
C ASP A 492 -11.54 -3.86 13.01
N PHE A 493 -12.08 -4.42 14.11
CA PHE A 493 -13.46 -4.90 14.17
C PHE A 493 -13.99 -5.02 15.62
N GLU A 494 -15.29 -4.77 15.79
CA GLU A 494 -15.95 -4.88 17.08
C GLU A 494 -16.07 -6.36 17.52
N THR A 495 -15.54 -6.66 18.71
CA THR A 495 -15.54 -8.02 19.27
C THR A 495 -16.82 -8.34 20.06
N PHE A 496 -17.51 -7.34 20.61
CA PHE A 496 -18.73 -7.52 21.42
C PHE A 496 -19.85 -6.58 20.97
N MET A 497 -21.08 -7.08 20.90
CA MET A 497 -22.27 -6.28 20.60
C MET A 497 -23.26 -6.28 21.78
N GLN A 498 -24.23 -5.37 21.76
CA GLN A 498 -25.23 -5.24 22.83
C GLN A 498 -26.03 -6.54 23.07
N LYS A 499 -26.20 -7.37 22.05
CA LYS A 499 -26.87 -8.68 22.13
C LYS A 499 -26.07 -9.75 22.90
N ASP A 500 -24.81 -9.48 23.24
CA ASP A 500 -23.90 -10.43 23.87
C ASP A 500 -23.77 -10.21 25.38
N ILE A 501 -24.47 -9.22 25.93
CA ILE A 501 -24.56 -8.98 27.37
C ILE A 501 -25.10 -10.23 28.07
N GLY A 502 -24.38 -10.69 29.12
CA GLY A 502 -24.71 -11.91 29.87
C GLY A 502 -24.07 -13.19 29.35
N LYS A 503 -23.39 -13.16 28.20
CA LYS A 503 -22.61 -14.31 27.67
C LYS A 503 -21.16 -14.28 28.15
N SER A 504 -20.49 -15.43 28.08
CA SER A 504 -19.05 -15.54 28.38
C SER A 504 -18.21 -14.72 27.39
N LYS A 505 -17.33 -13.85 27.93
CA LYS A 505 -16.44 -13.00 27.12
C LYS A 505 -15.53 -13.82 26.20
N ALA A 506 -15.02 -14.94 26.71
CA ALA A 506 -14.10 -15.80 25.96
C ALA A 506 -14.79 -16.49 24.77
N ILE A 507 -16.04 -16.93 24.96
CA ILE A 507 -16.84 -17.57 23.89
C ILE A 507 -17.19 -16.55 22.81
N VAL A 508 -17.70 -15.38 23.21
CA VAL A 508 -18.10 -14.35 22.25
C VAL A 508 -16.90 -13.81 21.48
N ALA A 509 -15.74 -13.63 22.12
CA ALA A 509 -14.52 -13.20 21.44
C ALA A 509 -14.06 -14.22 20.39
N ALA A 510 -14.09 -15.51 20.71
CA ALA A 510 -13.75 -16.56 19.75
C ALA A 510 -14.75 -16.60 18.58
N GLU A 511 -16.06 -16.60 18.85
CA GLU A 511 -17.11 -16.57 17.82
C GLU A 511 -16.99 -15.34 16.92
N ALA A 512 -16.61 -14.19 17.46
CA ALA A 512 -16.41 -12.97 16.69
C ALA A 512 -15.25 -13.11 15.69
N ILE A 513 -14.15 -13.75 16.11
CA ILE A 513 -12.99 -14.01 15.25
C ILE A 513 -13.33 -15.06 14.19
N GLU A 514 -13.95 -16.18 14.56
CA GLU A 514 -14.35 -17.25 13.62
C GLU A 514 -15.31 -16.72 12.55
N ARG A 515 -16.31 -15.91 12.95
CA ARG A 515 -17.25 -15.27 12.01
C ARG A 515 -16.54 -14.36 11.02
N ARG A 516 -15.47 -13.70 11.46
CA ARG A 516 -14.70 -12.76 10.63
C ARG A 516 -13.64 -13.46 9.78
N LEU A 517 -13.16 -14.62 10.22
CA LEU A 517 -12.08 -15.40 9.61
C LEU A 517 -12.41 -16.90 9.58
N PRO A 518 -13.26 -17.34 8.63
CA PRO A 518 -13.79 -18.71 8.58
C PRO A 518 -12.71 -19.79 8.33
N PHE A 519 -11.49 -19.40 7.96
CA PHE A 519 -10.33 -20.29 7.74
C PHE A 519 -9.32 -20.25 8.89
N CYS A 520 -9.52 -19.38 9.89
CA CYS A 520 -8.70 -19.41 11.09
C CYS A 520 -9.33 -20.43 12.02
N SER A 521 -8.61 -21.54 12.24
CA SER A 521 -8.94 -22.51 13.28
C SER A 521 -8.66 -21.89 14.66
N VAL A 522 -9.45 -20.88 15.04
CA VAL A 522 -9.59 -20.47 16.44
C VAL A 522 -10.58 -21.44 17.10
N THR A 523 -10.30 -22.74 17.03
CA THR A 523 -11.27 -23.77 17.44
C THR A 523 -10.50 -24.93 18.12
N PRO A 524 -10.86 -25.45 19.32
CA PRO A 524 -11.89 -25.08 20.30
C PRO A 524 -11.37 -25.19 21.77
N TYR A 525 -10.44 -24.34 22.20
CA TYR A 525 -10.05 -24.29 23.61
C TYR A 525 -10.41 -22.94 24.22
N VAL A 526 -11.65 -22.50 23.95
CA VAL A 526 -12.25 -21.46 24.76
C VAL A 526 -12.41 -22.03 26.17
N HIS A 527 -11.52 -21.63 27.04
CA HIS A 527 -11.57 -21.99 28.43
C HIS A 527 -12.36 -20.92 29.17
N PHE A 528 -13.64 -21.21 29.39
CA PHE A 528 -14.42 -20.50 30.39
C PHE A 528 -14.10 -21.08 31.77
N CYS A 529 -12.90 -20.79 32.26
CA CYS A 529 -12.45 -21.18 33.57
C CYS A 529 -11.46 -20.13 34.10
N ARG A 530 -11.19 -20.20 35.40
CA ARG A 530 -10.08 -19.45 35.97
C ARG A 530 -8.76 -20.10 35.59
N ILE A 531 -7.67 -19.34 35.61
CA ILE A 531 -6.34 -19.86 35.24
C ILE A 531 -5.88 -20.92 36.25
N GLU A 532 -6.26 -20.77 37.50
CA GLU A 532 -5.95 -21.64 38.63
C GLU A 532 -6.53 -23.06 38.49
N GLU A 533 -7.53 -23.25 37.64
CA GLU A 533 -8.19 -24.55 37.43
C GLU A 533 -7.43 -25.45 36.45
N LYS A 534 -6.40 -24.95 35.77
CA LYS A 534 -5.65 -25.70 34.75
C LYS A 534 -4.39 -26.36 35.33
N PRO A 535 -4.11 -27.62 34.96
CA PRO A 535 -2.90 -28.31 35.40
C PRO A 535 -1.65 -27.75 34.71
N LEU A 536 -0.47 -27.97 35.29
CA LEU A 536 0.82 -27.53 34.70
C LEU A 536 1.03 -28.02 33.26
N SER A 537 0.62 -29.25 32.96
CA SER A 537 0.75 -29.85 31.62
C SER A 537 -0.04 -29.10 30.54
N PHE A 538 -1.05 -28.32 30.92
CA PHE A 538 -1.75 -27.45 29.99
C PHE A 538 -0.85 -26.31 29.51
N TYR A 539 -0.18 -25.63 30.44
CA TYR A 539 0.71 -24.50 30.15
C TYR A 539 1.97 -24.93 29.39
N GLU A 540 2.51 -26.11 29.67
CA GLU A 540 3.66 -26.69 28.97
C GLU A 540 3.43 -26.88 27.46
N SER A 541 2.18 -26.88 27.02
CA SER A 541 1.82 -27.08 25.62
C SER A 541 2.01 -25.84 24.73
N PHE A 542 2.13 -24.64 25.31
CA PHE A 542 2.20 -23.38 24.56
C PHE A 542 3.63 -22.93 24.32
N ALA A 543 3.89 -22.35 23.15
CA ALA A 543 5.18 -21.77 22.81
C ALA A 543 5.37 -20.38 23.43
N VAL A 544 4.29 -19.60 23.55
CA VAL A 544 4.27 -18.25 24.12
C VAL A 544 2.95 -18.02 24.85
N ILE A 545 2.99 -17.30 25.97
CA ILE A 545 1.80 -16.85 26.70
C ILE A 545 1.73 -15.32 26.65
N VAL A 546 0.56 -14.79 26.35
CA VAL A 546 0.28 -13.35 26.33
C VAL A 546 -0.84 -13.04 27.31
N ALA A 547 -0.62 -12.10 28.22
CA ALA A 547 -1.54 -11.80 29.31
C ALA A 547 -2.08 -10.37 29.23
N GLY A 548 -3.41 -10.26 29.20
CA GLY A 548 -4.16 -9.03 29.41
C GLY A 548 -4.96 -9.10 30.71
N LEU A 549 -4.26 -9.38 31.81
CA LEU A 549 -4.87 -9.59 33.13
C LEU A 549 -5.24 -8.26 33.80
N ASP A 550 -6.25 -8.27 34.67
CA ASP A 550 -6.74 -7.09 35.39
C ASP A 550 -6.33 -7.06 36.86
N SER A 551 -5.69 -8.13 37.37
CA SER A 551 -5.24 -8.22 38.75
C SER A 551 -3.76 -8.59 38.89
N ILE A 552 -3.12 -8.09 39.95
CA ILE A 552 -1.75 -8.44 40.31
C ILE A 552 -1.69 -9.91 40.75
N SER A 553 -2.68 -10.38 41.51
CA SER A 553 -2.75 -11.77 41.99
C SER A 553 -2.72 -12.78 40.85
N ALA A 554 -3.50 -12.57 39.79
CA ALA A 554 -3.50 -13.46 38.62
C ALA A 554 -2.15 -13.43 37.88
N ARG A 555 -1.51 -12.26 37.77
CA ARG A 555 -0.17 -12.13 37.16
C ARG A 555 0.90 -12.89 37.94
N ARG A 556 0.87 -12.79 39.27
CA ARG A 556 1.78 -13.55 40.14
C ARG A 556 1.55 -15.05 40.01
N TRP A 557 0.29 -15.49 39.95
CA TRP A 557 -0.04 -16.90 39.81
C TRP A 557 0.50 -17.50 38.50
N ILE A 558 0.28 -16.83 37.35
CA ILE A 558 0.80 -17.34 36.08
C ILE A 558 2.34 -17.29 36.05
N ASN A 559 2.95 -16.28 36.67
CA ASN A 559 4.40 -16.19 36.79
C ASN A 559 4.99 -17.37 37.58
N ARG A 560 4.42 -17.70 38.76
CA ARG A 560 4.79 -18.89 39.53
C ARG A 560 4.65 -20.16 38.72
N THR A 561 3.51 -20.29 38.01
CA THR A 561 3.22 -21.44 37.16
C THR A 561 4.31 -21.66 36.11
N LEU A 562 4.75 -20.60 35.44
CA LEU A 562 5.81 -20.69 34.43
C LEU A 562 7.19 -21.00 35.01
N VAL A 563 7.52 -20.45 36.18
CA VAL A 563 8.78 -20.78 36.88
C VAL A 563 8.81 -22.26 37.28
N ARG A 564 7.67 -22.85 37.66
CA ARG A 564 7.57 -24.28 38.02
C ARG A 564 7.81 -25.24 36.86
N LEU A 565 7.68 -24.77 35.61
CA LEU A 565 7.93 -25.55 34.40
C LEU A 565 9.42 -25.62 34.04
N LEU A 566 10.26 -24.74 34.62
CA LEU A 566 11.67 -24.68 34.29
C LEU A 566 12.41 -25.96 34.68
N ARG A 567 13.20 -26.47 33.73
CA ARG A 567 14.08 -27.61 33.89
C ARG A 567 15.52 -27.15 33.86
N TYR A 568 16.33 -27.74 34.72
CA TYR A 568 17.76 -27.49 34.79
C TYR A 568 18.50 -28.81 34.65
N ASP A 569 19.64 -28.80 33.97
CA ASP A 569 20.49 -29.97 33.87
C ASP A 569 21.29 -30.21 35.16
N ASP A 570 22.06 -31.30 35.20
CA ASP A 570 22.88 -31.69 36.36
C ASP A 570 23.99 -30.67 36.67
N LYS A 571 24.34 -29.79 35.73
CA LYS A 571 25.32 -28.71 35.91
C LYS A 571 24.68 -27.42 36.39
N GLY A 572 23.35 -27.39 36.48
CA GLY A 572 22.56 -26.24 36.90
C GLY A 572 22.24 -25.26 35.77
N GLU A 573 22.55 -25.59 34.52
CA GLU A 573 22.22 -24.80 33.34
C GLU A 573 20.74 -24.95 32.97
N LEU A 574 20.12 -23.85 32.53
CA LEU A 574 18.70 -23.81 32.20
C LEU A 574 18.42 -24.48 30.85
N ASP A 575 17.50 -25.45 30.81
CA ASP A 575 16.97 -26.00 29.57
C ASP A 575 16.09 -24.95 28.88
N MET A 576 16.64 -24.32 27.83
CA MET A 576 15.94 -23.30 27.05
C MET A 576 14.61 -23.79 26.45
N ALA A 577 14.45 -25.10 26.20
CA ALA A 577 13.19 -25.65 25.71
C ALA A 577 12.07 -25.68 26.77
N SER A 578 12.43 -25.53 28.05
CA SER A 578 11.48 -25.42 29.16
C SER A 578 11.02 -23.97 29.43
N VAL A 579 11.67 -22.99 28.80
CA VAL A 579 11.36 -21.57 28.97
C VAL A 579 10.19 -21.20 28.07
N ILE A 580 9.06 -20.85 28.67
CA ILE A 580 7.89 -20.33 27.95
C ILE A 580 7.83 -18.82 28.18
N PRO A 581 8.08 -17.98 27.15
CA PRO A 581 7.99 -16.54 27.27
C PRO A 581 6.59 -16.07 27.67
N LEU A 582 6.53 -15.11 28.59
CA LEU A 582 5.33 -14.41 29.01
C LEU A 582 5.40 -12.94 28.59
N VAL A 583 4.45 -12.50 27.78
CA VAL A 583 4.26 -11.09 27.45
C VAL A 583 3.06 -10.57 28.23
N ASP A 584 3.32 -9.75 29.26
CA ASP A 584 2.28 -9.17 30.12
C ASP A 584 2.03 -7.70 29.75
N GLY A 585 0.76 -7.38 29.49
CA GLY A 585 0.29 -6.01 29.28
C GLY A 585 -0.59 -5.55 30.43
N GLY A 586 -0.49 -4.27 30.77
CA GLY A 586 -1.36 -3.62 31.76
C GLY A 586 -1.79 -2.22 31.31
N THR A 587 -3.04 -1.86 31.58
CA THR A 587 -3.63 -0.57 31.21
C THR A 587 -4.39 0.06 32.37
N GLU A 588 -4.25 1.38 32.52
CA GLU A 588 -4.97 2.19 33.50
C GLU A 588 -5.14 3.61 32.95
N GLY A 589 -6.38 3.96 32.60
CA GLY A 589 -6.71 5.23 31.97
C GLY A 589 -5.85 5.45 30.72
N PHE A 590 -5.13 6.58 30.70
CA PHE A 590 -4.20 6.94 29.63
C PHE A 590 -2.77 6.42 29.85
N LYS A 591 -2.56 5.52 30.80
CA LYS A 591 -1.26 4.91 31.11
C LYS A 591 -1.29 3.42 30.79
N GLY A 592 -0.14 2.87 30.39
CA GLY A 592 0.01 1.45 30.18
C GLY A 592 1.44 0.97 30.32
N SER A 593 1.62 -0.35 30.43
CA SER A 593 2.94 -0.98 30.41
C SER A 593 2.91 -2.32 29.69
N VAL A 594 4.03 -2.66 29.05
CA VAL A 594 4.30 -3.98 28.47
C VAL A 594 5.55 -4.54 29.10
N ARG A 595 5.53 -5.84 29.41
CA ARG A 595 6.61 -6.55 30.09
C ARG A 595 6.87 -7.87 29.36
N VAL A 596 8.11 -8.12 29.02
CA VAL A 596 8.54 -9.39 28.41
C VAL A 596 9.32 -10.17 29.45
N ILE A 597 8.77 -11.29 29.87
CA ILE A 597 9.31 -12.13 30.93
C ILE A 597 9.77 -13.44 30.31
N LEU A 598 11.06 -13.72 30.46
CA LEU A 598 11.70 -15.00 30.16
C LEU A 598 12.01 -15.66 31.51
N PRO A 599 11.14 -16.57 32.01
CA PRO A 599 11.30 -17.14 33.34
C PRO A 599 12.69 -17.78 33.52
N GLY A 600 13.39 -17.39 34.59
CA GLY A 600 14.75 -17.86 34.88
C GLY A 600 15.89 -17.09 34.18
N LEU A 601 15.57 -16.19 33.23
CA LEU A 601 16.56 -15.38 32.50
C LEU A 601 16.38 -13.87 32.76
N SER A 602 15.16 -13.37 32.65
CA SER A 602 14.83 -11.96 32.83
C SER A 602 14.15 -11.71 34.20
N PRO A 603 13.93 -10.45 34.61
CA PRO A 603 13.10 -10.17 35.77
C PRO A 603 11.70 -10.75 35.56
N CYS A 604 11.21 -11.45 36.58
CA CYS A 604 9.86 -12.01 36.61
C CYS A 604 8.87 -11.03 37.29
N VAL A 605 7.59 -11.38 37.37
CA VAL A 605 6.58 -10.49 38.00
C VAL A 605 6.97 -10.13 39.44
N GLU A 606 7.49 -11.08 40.22
CA GLU A 606 7.97 -10.87 41.59
C GLU A 606 9.14 -9.88 41.68
N CYS A 607 10.06 -9.90 40.71
CA CYS A 607 11.16 -8.92 40.65
C CYS A 607 10.63 -7.48 40.45
N LEU A 608 9.46 -7.34 39.83
CA LEU A 608 8.90 -6.07 39.40
C LEU A 608 7.74 -5.60 40.29
N LEU A 609 7.53 -6.24 41.45
CA LEU A 609 6.40 -5.94 42.34
C LEU A 609 6.39 -4.48 42.81
N GLU A 610 7.57 -3.90 43.04
CA GLU A 610 7.73 -2.51 43.49
C GLU A 610 7.31 -1.48 42.43
N LEU A 611 7.23 -1.88 41.15
CA LEU A 611 6.77 -0.99 40.07
C LEU A 611 5.24 -0.84 40.04
N TYR A 612 4.51 -1.70 40.75
CA TYR A 612 3.07 -1.53 40.89
C TYR A 612 2.76 -0.43 41.90
N PRO A 613 1.79 0.46 41.62
CA PRO A 613 1.39 1.47 42.58
C PRO A 613 0.84 0.79 43.85
N PRO A 614 1.11 1.35 45.05
CA PRO A 614 0.58 0.79 46.29
C PRO A 614 -0.95 0.84 46.26
N PRO A 615 -1.64 -0.20 46.74
CA PRO A 615 -3.09 -0.19 46.81
C PRO A 615 -3.55 0.94 47.74
N VAL A 616 -4.56 1.71 47.32
CA VAL A 616 -5.13 2.77 48.14
C VAL A 616 -5.84 2.14 49.35
N GLN A 617 -5.22 2.23 50.52
CA GLN A 617 -5.80 1.76 51.77
C GLN A 617 -6.14 2.94 52.68
N TYR A 618 -7.40 3.02 53.07
CA TYR A 618 -7.87 3.99 54.05
C TYR A 618 -7.74 3.43 55.47
N GLN A 619 -7.20 4.24 56.40
CA GLN A 619 -7.09 3.84 57.80
C GLN A 619 -8.47 3.72 58.46
N LEU A 620 -8.69 2.64 59.22
CA LEU A 620 -9.98 2.37 59.88
C LEU A 620 -10.45 3.50 60.79
N CYS A 621 -9.54 4.12 61.56
CA CYS A 621 -9.86 5.27 62.41
C CYS A 621 -10.39 6.46 61.61
N THR A 622 -9.86 6.69 60.41
CA THR A 622 -10.26 7.78 59.52
C THR A 622 -11.64 7.49 58.90
N ILE A 623 -11.89 6.25 58.49
CA ILE A 623 -13.18 5.83 57.95
C ILE A 623 -14.28 5.91 59.04
N ALA A 624 -13.98 5.39 60.24
CA ALA A 624 -14.95 5.25 61.31
C ALA A 624 -15.28 6.57 62.04
N ASN A 625 -14.27 7.42 62.29
CA ASN A 625 -14.43 8.57 63.19
C ASN A 625 -14.27 9.92 62.49
N THR A 626 -13.34 10.04 61.53
CA THR A 626 -12.99 11.34 60.92
C THR A 626 -12.92 11.25 59.38
N PRO A 627 -14.04 10.97 58.69
CA PRO A 627 -14.06 10.99 57.23
C PRO A 627 -13.74 12.40 56.71
N ARG A 628 -13.06 12.48 55.57
CA ARG A 628 -12.58 13.75 54.99
C ARG A 628 -12.86 13.86 53.50
N SER A 629 -13.14 12.75 52.84
CA SER A 629 -13.43 12.67 51.42
C SER A 629 -14.70 11.83 51.18
N PRO A 630 -15.38 11.99 50.03
CA PRO A 630 -16.56 11.20 49.71
C PRO A 630 -16.25 9.69 49.63
N GLU A 631 -15.02 9.30 49.27
CA GLU A 631 -14.56 7.91 49.28
C GLU A 631 -14.54 7.32 50.70
N HIS A 632 -14.14 8.09 51.71
CA HIS A 632 -14.18 7.63 53.11
C HIS A 632 -15.60 7.30 53.56
N CYS A 633 -16.60 8.07 53.10
CA CYS A 633 -18.01 7.82 53.41
C CYS A 633 -18.53 6.54 52.74
N ILE A 634 -18.12 6.27 51.50
CA ILE A 634 -18.49 5.06 50.78
C ILE A 634 -17.80 3.84 51.42
N GLU A 635 -16.51 3.95 51.76
CA GLU A 635 -15.74 2.87 52.38
C GLU A 635 -16.23 2.54 53.80
N TYR A 636 -16.74 3.53 54.53
CA TYR A 636 -17.45 3.33 55.80
C TYR A 636 -18.67 2.43 55.61
N VAL A 637 -19.47 2.71 54.59
CA VAL A 637 -20.67 1.92 54.32
C VAL A 637 -20.30 0.50 53.89
N LYS A 638 -19.28 0.36 53.04
CA LYS A 638 -18.77 -0.93 52.56
C LYS A 638 -18.23 -1.81 53.68
N ARG A 639 -17.39 -1.27 54.59
CA ARG A 639 -16.65 -2.07 55.57
C ARG A 639 -17.31 -2.17 56.95
N ILE A 640 -18.19 -1.23 57.28
CA ILE A 640 -18.79 -1.12 58.63
C ILE A 640 -20.32 -1.19 58.53
N ALA A 641 -20.95 -0.23 57.84
CA ALA A 641 -22.41 -0.12 57.89
C ALA A 641 -23.14 -1.30 57.23
N TRP A 642 -22.54 -1.93 56.21
CA TRP A 642 -23.11 -3.12 55.55
C TRP A 642 -23.23 -4.28 56.53
N SER A 643 -22.16 -4.60 57.26
CA SER A 643 -22.13 -5.66 58.27
C SER A 643 -22.95 -5.33 59.51
N GLU A 644 -23.12 -4.05 59.87
CA GLU A 644 -23.93 -3.67 61.03
C GLU A 644 -25.44 -3.70 60.74
N LYS A 645 -25.83 -3.26 59.53
CA LYS A 645 -27.25 -3.04 59.19
C LYS A 645 -27.89 -4.20 58.45
N HIS A 646 -27.10 -5.16 57.96
CA HIS A 646 -27.57 -6.34 57.22
C HIS A 646 -28.70 -6.01 56.21
N PRO A 647 -28.51 -5.03 55.31
CA PRO A 647 -29.61 -4.49 54.49
C PRO A 647 -30.24 -5.50 53.53
N PHE A 648 -29.51 -6.57 53.21
CA PHE A 648 -29.95 -7.69 52.38
C PHE A 648 -29.67 -9.04 53.07
N GLY A 649 -29.72 -9.08 54.41
CA GLY A 649 -29.40 -10.28 55.20
C GLY A 649 -27.89 -10.55 55.30
N ASP A 650 -27.49 -11.83 55.22
CA ASP A 650 -26.08 -12.29 55.26
C ASP A 650 -25.38 -12.22 53.89
N MET A 651 -25.99 -11.55 52.91
CA MET A 651 -25.41 -11.41 51.58
C MET A 651 -24.17 -10.50 51.61
N GLU A 652 -23.10 -10.94 50.94
CA GLU A 652 -21.94 -10.09 50.67
C GLU A 652 -22.28 -8.98 49.66
N ILE A 653 -21.48 -7.92 49.65
CA ILE A 653 -21.64 -6.81 48.72
C ILE A 653 -21.36 -7.28 47.30
N ASP A 654 -22.43 -7.49 46.53
CA ASP A 654 -22.35 -7.59 45.07
C ASP A 654 -22.28 -6.19 44.42
N GLY A 655 -21.13 -5.87 43.82
CA GLY A 655 -20.94 -4.61 43.11
C GLY A 655 -21.71 -4.52 41.78
N ASP A 656 -22.09 -5.64 41.17
CA ASP A 656 -22.87 -5.70 39.94
C ASP A 656 -24.39 -5.58 40.18
N ASN A 657 -24.83 -5.72 41.43
CA ASN A 657 -26.22 -5.56 41.83
C ASN A 657 -26.58 -4.07 42.03
N GLU A 658 -27.50 -3.55 41.20
CA GLU A 658 -27.93 -2.16 41.27
C GLU A 658 -28.59 -1.80 42.60
N ALA A 659 -29.32 -2.72 43.23
CA ALA A 659 -29.97 -2.47 44.52
C ALA A 659 -28.94 -2.31 45.65
N HIS A 660 -27.86 -3.12 45.63
CA HIS A 660 -26.75 -3.00 46.58
C HIS A 660 -26.06 -1.65 46.43
N ILE A 661 -25.69 -1.29 45.19
CA ILE A 661 -25.04 -0.01 44.90
C ILE A 661 -25.91 1.18 45.28
N GLN A 662 -27.21 1.13 44.99
CA GLN A 662 -28.14 2.20 45.32
C GLN A 662 -28.29 2.37 46.84
N TRP A 663 -28.33 1.25 47.58
CA TRP A 663 -28.37 1.29 49.04
C TRP A 663 -27.09 1.91 49.61
N ILE A 664 -25.92 1.46 49.13
CA ILE A 664 -24.62 1.97 49.57
C ILE A 664 -24.51 3.47 49.29
N TYR A 665 -24.94 3.91 48.10
CA TYR A 665 -24.96 5.33 47.73
C TYR A 665 -25.83 6.15 48.69
N ASN A 666 -27.05 5.70 48.96
CA ASN A 666 -27.98 6.41 49.85
C ASN A 666 -27.41 6.56 51.27
N GLU A 667 -26.80 5.50 51.82
CA GLU A 667 -26.17 5.54 53.14
C GLU A 667 -24.88 6.40 53.15
N ALA A 668 -24.09 6.36 52.08
CA ALA A 668 -22.89 7.17 51.94
C ALA A 668 -23.24 8.67 51.85
N VAL A 669 -24.35 9.03 51.19
CA VAL A 669 -24.87 10.41 51.14
C VAL A 669 -25.30 10.87 52.54
N LYS A 670 -26.00 10.03 53.31
CA LYS A 670 -26.37 10.35 54.71
C LYS A 670 -25.13 10.56 55.57
N ARG A 671 -24.14 9.68 55.45
CA ARG A 671 -22.86 9.79 56.17
C ARG A 671 -22.12 11.06 55.77
N ALA A 672 -22.03 11.37 54.48
CA ALA A 672 -21.37 12.57 53.99
C ALA A 672 -22.07 13.85 54.49
N GLY A 673 -23.40 13.87 54.50
CA GLY A 673 -24.20 14.99 55.05
C GLY A 673 -23.92 15.24 56.54
N ALA A 674 -23.74 14.18 57.34
CA ALA A 674 -23.42 14.32 58.77
C ALA A 674 -22.05 14.95 59.05
N PHE A 675 -21.11 14.86 58.11
CA PHE A 675 -19.75 15.40 58.24
C PHE A 675 -19.49 16.61 57.33
N GLY A 676 -20.52 17.15 56.66
CA GLY A 676 -20.38 18.28 55.73
C GLY A 676 -19.53 17.97 54.50
N ILE A 677 -19.45 16.70 54.09
CA ILE A 677 -18.67 16.24 52.94
C ILE A 677 -19.57 16.26 51.70
N HIS A 678 -19.07 16.84 50.61
CA HIS A 678 -19.75 16.89 49.32
C HIS A 678 -19.08 15.95 48.30
N GLY A 679 -19.77 15.64 47.19
CA GLY A 679 -19.19 14.90 46.07
C GLY A 679 -19.46 13.38 46.05
N VAL A 680 -20.28 12.84 46.96
CA VAL A 680 -20.77 11.46 46.84
C VAL A 680 -21.71 11.37 45.64
N THR A 681 -21.33 10.59 44.63
CA THR A 681 -22.14 10.33 43.44
C THR A 681 -22.32 8.83 43.26
N ILE A 682 -23.35 8.42 42.50
CA ILE A 682 -23.55 7.02 42.15
C ILE A 682 -22.36 6.44 41.36
N ARG A 683 -21.74 7.26 40.51
CA ARG A 683 -20.55 6.90 39.73
C ARG A 683 -19.34 6.65 40.64
N LEU A 684 -19.09 7.55 41.60
CA LEU A 684 -18.02 7.38 42.59
C LEU A 684 -18.27 6.16 43.49
N THR A 685 -19.53 5.92 43.87
CA THR A 685 -19.93 4.74 44.66
C THR A 685 -19.60 3.45 43.91
N LYS A 686 -19.99 3.35 42.64
CA LYS A 686 -19.59 2.22 41.78
C LYS A 686 -18.07 2.10 41.67
N GLY A 687 -17.36 3.23 41.55
CA GLY A 687 -15.91 3.31 41.50
C GLY A 687 -15.22 2.69 42.73
N VAL A 688 -15.64 3.07 43.93
CA VAL A 688 -15.06 2.61 45.21
C VAL A 688 -15.46 1.17 45.55
N ILE A 689 -16.69 0.75 45.24
CA ILE A 689 -17.13 -0.63 45.49
C ILE A 689 -16.43 -1.62 44.56
N LYS A 690 -16.40 -1.34 43.26
CA LYS A 690 -15.80 -2.23 42.26
C LYS A 690 -14.30 -2.01 42.04
N ASN A 691 -13.68 -1.03 42.71
CA ASN A 691 -12.31 -0.57 42.42
C ASN A 691 -12.10 -0.33 40.92
N ILE A 692 -13.01 0.42 40.28
CA ILE A 692 -13.03 0.60 38.82
C ILE A 692 -11.75 1.32 38.35
N ILE A 693 -10.93 0.61 37.59
CA ILE A 693 -9.81 1.20 36.85
C ILE A 693 -10.38 1.79 35.55
N PRO A 694 -10.17 3.10 35.27
CA PRO A 694 -10.57 3.68 34.00
C PRO A 694 -9.93 2.91 32.84
N ALA A 695 -10.67 2.61 31.79
CA ALA A 695 -10.16 1.92 30.61
C ALA A 695 -10.61 2.63 29.34
N VAL A 696 -9.68 2.82 28.40
CA VAL A 696 -9.94 3.39 27.08
C VAL A 696 -9.38 2.47 26.00
N SER A 697 -10.07 2.40 24.86
CA SER A 697 -9.70 1.51 23.75
C SER A 697 -8.34 1.86 23.15
N SER A 698 -8.01 3.15 23.05
CA SER A 698 -6.73 3.64 22.51
C SER A 698 -5.53 3.06 23.27
N THR A 699 -5.53 3.16 24.60
CA THR A 699 -4.46 2.63 25.45
C THR A 699 -4.37 1.11 25.35
N ASN A 700 -5.50 0.39 25.32
CA ASN A 700 -5.50 -1.06 25.10
C ASN A 700 -4.88 -1.44 23.74
N ALA A 701 -5.21 -0.71 22.67
CA ALA A 701 -4.67 -0.96 21.33
C ALA A 701 -3.16 -0.70 21.25
N VAL A 702 -2.66 0.37 21.88
CA VAL A 702 -1.21 0.67 21.92
C VAL A 702 -0.44 -0.44 22.65
N ILE A 703 -0.93 -0.85 23.81
CA ILE A 703 -0.28 -1.90 24.63
C ILE A 703 -0.36 -3.27 23.95
N ALA A 704 -1.48 -3.60 23.30
CA ALA A 704 -1.60 -4.83 22.51
C ALA A 704 -0.63 -4.87 21.33
N GLY A 705 -0.60 -3.79 20.53
CA GLY A 705 0.28 -3.70 19.37
C GLY A 705 1.76 -3.82 19.73
N ARG A 706 2.18 -3.17 20.83
CA ARG A 706 3.56 -3.32 21.32
C ARG A 706 3.85 -4.74 21.82
N SER A 707 2.90 -5.37 22.50
CA SER A 707 3.02 -6.77 22.96
C SER A 707 3.27 -7.72 21.79
N LEU A 708 2.56 -7.55 20.67
CA LEU A 708 2.76 -8.37 19.46
C LEU A 708 4.14 -8.16 18.84
N ILE A 709 4.63 -6.90 18.77
CA ILE A 709 5.94 -6.60 18.18
C ILE A 709 7.03 -7.41 18.88
N PHE A 710 7.01 -7.50 20.21
CA PHE A 710 7.98 -8.28 20.97
C PHE A 710 7.96 -9.78 20.65
N ILE A 711 6.78 -10.34 20.35
CA ILE A 711 6.64 -11.75 19.94
C ILE A 711 7.27 -11.98 18.56
N VAL A 712 7.10 -11.03 17.64
CA VAL A 712 7.51 -11.18 16.24
C VAL A 712 8.99 -10.81 16.02
N SER A 713 9.51 -9.80 16.72
CA SER A 713 10.84 -9.25 16.42
C SER A 713 12.01 -10.09 16.94
N ALA A 714 11.77 -11.08 17.81
CA ALA A 714 12.79 -11.96 18.42
C ALA A 714 14.01 -11.22 19.00
N MET A 715 13.90 -9.92 19.27
CA MET A 715 14.97 -9.07 19.79
C MET A 715 14.47 -8.38 21.05
N PRO A 716 14.75 -8.93 22.25
CA PRO A 716 14.50 -8.22 23.49
C PRO A 716 15.81 -7.56 23.96
N LEU A 717 16.21 -6.45 23.33
CA LEU A 717 17.18 -5.54 23.95
C LEU A 717 16.54 -4.79 25.13
N GLU A 718 15.20 -4.75 25.20
CA GLU A 718 14.40 -4.07 26.23
C GLU A 718 13.25 -4.99 26.67
N ASN A 719 13.04 -5.16 27.97
CA ASN A 719 12.04 -6.09 28.53
C ASN A 719 10.89 -5.38 29.26
N TYR A 720 10.93 -4.04 29.36
CA TYR A 720 9.90 -3.22 29.96
C TYR A 720 9.64 -1.97 29.13
N MET A 721 8.37 -1.61 28.98
CA MET A 721 7.95 -0.36 28.35
C MET A 721 6.82 0.29 29.14
N ASN A 722 6.88 1.60 29.34
CA ASN A 722 5.78 2.41 29.84
C ASN A 722 5.21 3.34 28.77
N PHE A 723 3.91 3.60 28.86
CA PHE A 723 3.14 4.47 27.97
C PHE A 723 2.34 5.48 28.78
N GLN A 724 2.27 6.72 28.32
CA GLN A 724 1.40 7.75 28.87
C GLN A 724 0.90 8.70 27.77
N ASP A 725 -0.39 9.00 27.78
CA ASP A 725 -1.07 9.90 26.82
C ASP A 725 -1.85 11.03 27.53
N GLY A 726 -1.34 11.48 28.69
CA GLY A 726 -1.99 12.51 29.51
C GLY A 726 -1.60 13.94 29.13
N GLU A 727 -0.32 14.16 28.81
CA GLU A 727 0.24 15.46 28.42
C GLU A 727 1.14 15.25 27.19
N GLY A 728 0.49 14.94 26.06
CA GLY A 728 1.16 14.41 24.88
C GLY A 728 1.48 12.91 25.02
N ILE A 729 2.10 12.35 23.98
CA ILE A 729 2.43 10.93 23.91
C ILE A 729 3.87 10.71 24.39
N TYR A 730 4.01 9.96 25.47
CA TYR A 730 5.30 9.51 26.00
C TYR A 730 5.38 7.98 25.99
N MET A 731 6.51 7.47 25.53
CA MET A 731 6.84 6.05 25.53
C MET A 731 8.31 5.88 25.93
N GLY A 732 8.54 5.18 27.04
CA GLY A 732 9.89 4.84 27.51
C GLY A 732 10.07 3.33 27.51
N ALA A 733 11.19 2.86 26.99
CA ALA A 733 11.56 1.45 27.03
C ALA A 733 12.90 1.30 27.75
N VAL A 734 12.99 0.27 28.59
CA VAL A 734 14.15 0.04 29.47
C VAL A 734 14.40 -1.46 29.56
N LEU A 735 15.67 -1.84 29.66
CA LEU A 735 16.08 -3.17 30.06
C LEU A 735 16.19 -3.22 31.59
N LEU A 736 15.24 -3.89 32.23
CA LEU A 736 15.28 -4.14 33.67
C LEU A 736 16.10 -5.38 33.97
N GLU A 737 16.88 -5.32 35.05
CA GLU A 737 17.71 -6.42 35.51
C GLU A 737 16.94 -7.34 36.46
N ARG A 738 17.23 -8.64 36.36
CA ARG A 738 16.66 -9.63 37.25
C ARG A 738 17.26 -9.47 38.64
N ASP A 739 16.40 -9.40 39.65
CA ASP A 739 16.86 -9.48 41.03
C ASP A 739 17.43 -10.87 41.34
N GLU A 740 18.73 -10.94 41.60
CA GLU A 740 19.43 -12.17 41.94
C GLU A 740 18.96 -12.81 43.24
N ASN A 741 18.31 -12.05 44.12
CA ASN A 741 17.78 -12.53 45.39
C ASN A 741 16.27 -12.75 45.34
N CYS A 742 15.66 -12.69 44.15
CA CYS A 742 14.24 -12.91 43.98
C CYS A 742 13.82 -14.27 44.53
N GLU A 743 12.90 -14.28 45.49
CA GLU A 743 12.47 -15.49 46.20
C GLU A 743 11.82 -16.57 45.32
N LEU A 744 11.43 -16.21 44.09
CA LEU A 744 10.75 -17.12 43.17
C LEU A 744 11.66 -17.58 42.03
N CYS A 745 12.20 -16.64 41.26
CA CYS A 745 12.96 -17.00 40.07
C CYS A 745 14.45 -17.20 40.36
N SER A 746 14.98 -16.78 41.51
CA SER A 746 16.36 -17.06 41.91
C SER A 746 16.55 -18.53 42.27
N ARG A 747 17.74 -19.04 41.98
CA ARG A 747 18.18 -20.37 42.43
C ARG A 747 19.02 -20.31 43.71
N LYS A 748 19.22 -19.12 44.29
CA LYS A 748 19.92 -19.01 45.58
C LYS A 748 19.11 -19.74 46.65
N PRO A 749 19.77 -20.47 47.57
CA PRO A 749 19.09 -21.17 48.64
C PRO A 749 18.17 -20.24 49.43
N ILE A 750 16.89 -20.58 49.49
CA ILE A 750 15.90 -19.79 50.25
C ILE A 750 16.10 -20.12 51.72
N THR A 751 16.30 -19.09 52.55
CA THR A 751 16.52 -19.31 53.98
C THR A 751 15.18 -19.53 54.68
N LEU A 752 15.03 -20.66 55.36
CA LEU A 752 13.88 -20.97 56.22
C LEU A 752 14.31 -21.02 57.67
N THR A 753 13.57 -20.34 58.53
CA THR A 753 13.89 -20.24 59.95
C THR A 753 13.05 -21.22 60.77
N PHE A 754 13.72 -22.03 61.58
CA PHE A 754 13.10 -23.03 62.45
C PHE A 754 13.76 -23.06 63.83
N ASN A 755 13.07 -23.60 64.82
CA ASN A 755 13.64 -23.94 66.13
C ASN A 755 14.34 -25.31 66.06
N GLU A 756 15.42 -25.51 66.82
CA GLU A 756 16.09 -26.83 66.91
C GLU A 756 15.15 -27.98 67.35
N ASN A 757 14.07 -27.65 68.08
CA ASN A 757 13.06 -28.59 68.55
C ASN A 757 11.87 -28.75 67.58
N ASP A 758 11.84 -28.02 66.46
CA ASP A 758 10.82 -28.27 65.43
C ASP A 758 11.02 -29.66 64.82
N THR A 759 9.92 -30.32 64.47
CA THR A 759 9.95 -31.63 63.82
C THR A 759 10.09 -31.49 62.32
N LEU A 760 10.50 -32.57 61.63
CA LEU A 760 10.48 -32.60 60.17
C LEU A 760 9.05 -32.46 59.61
N GLU A 761 8.03 -32.86 60.37
CA GLU A 761 6.63 -32.56 60.05
C GLU A 761 6.33 -31.06 60.03
N ASN A 762 6.89 -30.27 60.97
CA ASN A 762 6.77 -28.81 60.94
C ASN A 762 7.40 -28.22 59.67
N VAL A 763 8.56 -28.72 59.25
CA VAL A 763 9.21 -28.30 57.99
C VAL A 763 8.33 -28.63 56.78
N CYS A 764 7.80 -29.85 56.70
CA CYS A 764 6.86 -30.26 55.65
C CYS A 764 5.61 -29.37 55.62
N ASN A 765 5.06 -29.01 56.78
CA ASN A 765 3.89 -28.15 56.89
C ASN A 765 4.20 -26.73 56.41
N VAL A 766 5.33 -26.14 56.84
CA VAL A 766 5.77 -24.82 56.35
C VAL A 766 5.92 -24.82 54.83
N LEU A 767 6.59 -25.83 54.27
CA LEU A 767 6.75 -26.00 52.83
C LEU A 767 5.40 -26.11 52.09
N LYS A 768 4.43 -26.87 52.63
CA LYS A 768 3.07 -26.99 52.05
C LYS A 768 2.24 -25.71 52.17
N THR A 769 2.42 -24.94 53.24
CA THR A 769 1.70 -23.68 53.46
C THR A 769 2.33 -22.49 52.73
N ASP A 770 3.55 -22.63 52.21
CA ASP A 770 4.23 -21.58 51.49
C ASP A 770 3.58 -21.34 50.11
N SER A 771 2.86 -20.23 50.02
CA SER A 771 2.17 -19.79 48.81
C SER A 771 3.08 -19.49 47.60
N ARG A 772 4.40 -19.42 47.80
CA ARG A 772 5.38 -19.19 46.71
C ARG A 772 5.56 -20.42 45.82
N PHE A 773 5.44 -21.63 46.37
CA PHE A 773 5.78 -22.87 45.67
C PHE A 773 4.60 -23.83 45.51
N GLU A 774 3.56 -23.73 46.36
CA GLU A 774 2.34 -24.55 46.29
C GLU A 774 2.67 -26.07 46.26
N PHE A 775 3.55 -26.49 47.16
CA PHE A 775 3.96 -27.90 47.26
C PHE A 775 2.80 -28.79 47.70
N THR A 776 2.65 -29.93 47.02
CA THR A 776 1.56 -30.88 47.28
C THR A 776 2.02 -32.03 48.16
N SER A 777 3.19 -32.58 47.87
CA SER A 777 3.78 -33.74 48.54
C SER A 777 5.32 -33.64 48.47
N PRO A 778 5.92 -32.72 49.27
CA PRO A 778 7.34 -32.41 49.15
C PRO A 778 8.19 -33.58 49.64
N SER A 779 9.16 -33.99 48.82
CA SER A 779 10.20 -34.95 49.18
C SER A 779 11.45 -34.18 49.56
N ILE A 780 11.96 -34.41 50.78
CA ILE A 780 13.10 -33.70 51.37
C ILE A 780 14.29 -34.63 51.44
N THR A 781 15.40 -34.19 50.87
CA THR A 781 16.70 -34.87 50.89
C THR A 781 17.78 -33.94 51.42
N TYR A 782 18.85 -34.50 51.97
CA TYR A 782 19.96 -33.76 52.59
C TYR A 782 21.29 -34.44 52.24
N MET A 783 22.35 -33.64 52.10
CA MET A 783 23.68 -34.10 51.66
C MET A 783 24.72 -33.96 52.76
N HIS A 784 25.21 -35.09 53.29
CA HIS A 784 26.34 -35.12 54.23
C HIS A 784 27.28 -36.29 53.89
N GLY A 785 28.19 -36.07 52.95
CA GLY A 785 29.05 -37.11 52.35
C GLY A 785 28.31 -38.06 51.40
N THR A 786 27.08 -38.48 51.75
CA THR A 786 26.15 -39.26 50.92
C THR A 786 24.75 -38.66 50.96
N CYS A 787 23.97 -38.79 49.88
CA CYS A 787 22.59 -38.33 49.82
C CYS A 787 21.69 -39.15 50.77
N ARG A 788 21.05 -38.48 51.72
CA ARG A 788 20.11 -39.08 52.67
C ARG A 788 18.71 -38.55 52.42
N ALA A 789 17.76 -39.46 52.23
CA ALA A 789 16.34 -39.14 52.17
C ALA A 789 15.79 -38.88 53.58
N LEU A 790 15.34 -37.66 53.85
CA LEU A 790 14.71 -37.29 55.12
C LEU A 790 13.23 -37.70 55.11
N TYR A 791 12.51 -37.35 54.05
CA TYR A 791 11.11 -37.74 53.83
C TYR A 791 10.81 -37.83 52.33
N VAL A 792 10.27 -38.96 51.85
CA VAL A 792 9.95 -39.15 50.41
C VAL A 792 8.56 -39.79 50.28
N PRO A 793 7.49 -38.99 50.16
CA PRO A 793 6.12 -39.49 50.06
C PRO A 793 5.75 -40.04 48.68
N SER A 794 6.53 -39.74 47.64
CA SER A 794 6.21 -40.08 46.25
C SER A 794 6.42 -41.56 45.90
N LEU A 795 7.18 -42.30 46.72
CA LEU A 795 7.54 -43.70 46.48
C LEU A 795 7.15 -44.56 47.69
N PRO A 796 6.17 -45.49 47.58
CA PRO A 796 5.62 -46.22 48.73
C PRO A 796 6.66 -46.98 49.57
N GLY A 797 7.71 -47.50 48.94
CA GLY A 797 8.81 -48.18 49.65
C GLY A 797 9.68 -47.24 50.49
N PHE A 798 9.94 -46.03 50.00
CA PHE A 798 10.72 -45.01 50.71
C PHE A 798 9.86 -44.23 51.71
N GLU A 799 8.57 -44.06 51.43
CA GLU A 799 7.63 -43.42 52.35
C GLU A 799 7.57 -44.19 53.67
N ASN A 800 7.39 -45.52 53.63
CA ASN A 800 7.34 -46.35 54.83
C ASN A 800 8.62 -46.28 55.66
N LEU A 801 9.79 -46.19 55.01
CA LEU A 801 11.10 -46.10 55.68
C LEU A 801 11.41 -44.70 56.21
N SER A 802 10.88 -43.65 55.58
CA SER A 802 11.18 -42.25 55.94
C SER A 802 10.10 -41.60 56.81
N ARG A 803 8.92 -42.21 56.95
CA ARG A 803 7.81 -41.72 57.77
C ARG A 803 8.18 -41.56 59.25
N GLU A 804 9.01 -42.45 59.79
CA GLU A 804 9.51 -42.35 61.18
C GLU A 804 10.35 -41.08 61.44
N ASN A 805 10.87 -40.43 60.40
CA ASN A 805 11.63 -39.19 60.55
C ASN A 805 10.74 -37.96 60.73
N LEU A 806 9.44 -38.02 60.38
CA LEU A 806 8.52 -36.89 60.51
C LEU A 806 8.35 -36.43 61.96
N THR A 807 8.37 -37.37 62.91
CA THR A 807 8.21 -37.08 64.34
C THR A 807 9.52 -36.71 65.03
N LYS A 808 10.67 -36.85 64.35
CA LYS A 808 11.99 -36.51 64.91
C LYS A 808 12.25 -35.01 64.79
N THR A 809 12.93 -34.45 65.78
CA THR A 809 13.34 -33.04 65.76
C THR A 809 14.47 -32.80 64.77
N LEU A 810 14.66 -31.56 64.31
CA LEU A 810 15.78 -31.20 63.43
C LEU A 810 17.13 -31.58 64.06
N LYS A 811 17.24 -31.45 65.39
CA LYS A 811 18.40 -31.87 66.18
C LYS A 811 18.63 -33.40 66.15
N GLU A 812 17.58 -34.20 66.30
CA GLU A 812 17.65 -35.67 66.25
C GLU A 812 17.99 -36.19 64.83
N LEU A 813 17.59 -35.44 63.80
CA LEU A 813 17.94 -35.73 62.41
C LEU A 813 19.38 -35.31 62.06
N GLY A 814 20.06 -34.61 62.96
CA GLY A 814 21.43 -34.14 62.81
C GLY A 814 21.57 -32.94 61.89
N LEU A 815 20.49 -32.17 61.67
CA LEU A 815 20.51 -30.97 60.84
C LEU A 815 21.08 -29.79 61.63
N MET A 816 22.04 -29.08 61.03
CA MET A 816 22.74 -27.95 61.65
C MET A 816 22.32 -26.60 61.04
N ASN A 817 22.54 -25.52 61.79
CA ASN A 817 22.32 -24.17 61.28
C ASN A 817 23.23 -23.89 60.06
N GLY A 818 22.65 -23.36 58.99
CA GLY A 818 23.33 -23.07 57.72
C GLY A 818 23.34 -24.23 56.71
N GLU A 819 22.80 -25.40 57.07
CA GLU A 819 22.73 -26.55 56.17
C GLU A 819 21.68 -26.38 55.07
N GLU A 820 21.94 -27.03 53.93
CA GLU A 820 21.07 -26.97 52.77
C GLU A 820 20.29 -28.28 52.60
N ILE A 821 18.99 -28.16 52.44
CA ILE A 821 18.08 -29.27 52.10
C ILE A 821 17.59 -29.11 50.66
N TYR A 822 17.38 -30.25 50.00
CA TYR A 822 16.93 -30.31 48.62
C TYR A 822 15.51 -30.87 48.59
N VAL A 823 14.58 -30.07 48.08
CA VAL A 823 13.15 -30.37 48.08
C VAL A 823 12.67 -30.56 46.65
N SER A 824 12.09 -31.73 46.37
CA SER A 824 11.45 -32.06 45.09
C SER A 824 9.97 -32.39 45.31
N ASP A 825 9.07 -31.88 44.47
CA ASP A 825 7.62 -32.08 44.58
C ASP A 825 7.01 -32.41 43.22
N PRO A 826 5.97 -33.26 43.13
CA PRO A 826 5.26 -33.49 41.86
C PRO A 826 4.69 -32.22 41.21
N SER A 827 4.44 -31.19 42.01
CA SER A 827 3.96 -29.88 41.57
C SER A 827 5.07 -28.99 40.99
N MET A 828 6.33 -29.45 40.93
CA MET A 828 7.46 -28.77 40.29
C MET A 828 8.29 -29.73 39.41
N LYS A 829 8.93 -29.21 38.36
CA LYS A 829 9.81 -30.00 37.48
C LYS A 829 11.28 -29.98 37.92
N SER A 830 11.65 -29.10 38.84
CA SER A 830 13.01 -28.92 39.34
C SER A 830 13.07 -29.02 40.87
N THR A 831 14.25 -29.35 41.39
CA THR A 831 14.52 -29.44 42.84
C THR A 831 14.95 -28.07 43.35
N LEU A 832 14.30 -27.60 44.43
CA LEU A 832 14.66 -26.35 45.09
C LEU A 832 15.61 -26.59 46.26
N THR A 833 16.53 -25.66 46.48
CA THR A 833 17.48 -25.69 47.60
C THR A 833 17.02 -24.71 48.66
N PHE A 834 16.92 -25.16 49.90
CA PHE A 834 16.59 -24.32 51.05
C PHE A 834 17.72 -24.36 52.06
N ARG A 835 18.10 -23.22 52.60
CA ARG A 835 19.08 -23.12 53.69
C ARG A 835 18.35 -23.03 55.02
N LEU A 836 18.67 -23.90 55.96
CA LEU A 836 18.05 -23.92 57.27
C LEU A 836 18.75 -22.91 58.18
N SER A 837 17.98 -21.95 58.70
CA SER A 837 18.39 -21.07 59.80
C SER A 837 17.81 -21.63 61.10
N ILE A 838 18.59 -22.44 61.81
CA ILE A 838 18.15 -23.13 63.03
C ILE A 838 18.54 -22.30 64.24
N LEU A 839 17.53 -21.82 64.97
CA LEU A 839 17.71 -21.07 66.21
C LEU A 839 17.78 -22.02 67.40
N THR A 840 18.81 -21.85 68.24
CA THR A 840 18.95 -22.59 69.50
C THR A 840 18.07 -21.97 70.59
N ALA A 841 17.71 -22.74 71.62
CA ALA A 841 16.90 -22.23 72.74
C ALA A 841 17.48 -20.95 73.39
N ALA A 842 18.81 -20.76 73.37
CA ALA A 842 19.48 -19.58 73.92
C ALA A 842 19.37 -18.31 73.05
N GLN A 843 19.04 -18.42 71.77
CA GLN A 843 18.92 -17.29 70.83
C GLN A 843 17.50 -16.75 70.71
N ILE A 844 16.50 -17.44 71.27
CA ILE A 844 15.08 -17.07 71.21
C ILE A 844 14.69 -16.21 72.43
N GLU A 845 15.47 -16.26 73.51
CA GLU A 845 15.28 -15.45 74.72
C GLU A 845 16.01 -14.08 74.67
N SER A 846 16.80 -13.81 73.63
CA SER A 846 17.46 -12.51 73.35
C SER A 846 16.75 -11.76 72.24
#